data_AF-A0A554JJA2-F1
#
_entry.id   AF-A0A554JJA2-F1
#
_cell.length_a   1.000
_cell.length_b   1.000
_cell.length_c   1.000
_cell.angle_alpha   90.00
_cell.angle_beta   90.00
_cell.angle_gamma   90.00
#
_symmetry.space_group_name_H-M   'P 1'
#
loop_
_entity.id
_entity.type
_entity.pdbx_description
1 polymer ?
#
loop_
_entity_poly.entity_id
_entity_poly.type
_entity_poly.pdbx_seq_one_letter_code
_entity_poly.pdbx_strand_id
1 'polypeptide(L)'
;MSAKYDHKAIEKKWQKRWEESQLYRIAENSKKEKTYVLDMFPYPSGEGLHVGHPKGYIATDVYSRHMRMKGHEVLHPMGWDAFGLPAENYAIKNKVHPSKAVEKNIATFKSQLSHIGFDYDWSREINTTDPTYYKWTQWIFLQLFKKGLAYQSDEPINWCPSCMTGLANEDLDGNVCERCGTVVEKRRLPQWVLKITAYADRMLHDLDMLDWPEHIKEAQRNWIGRSEGAEIDFVVDGHPMSIKVFTTRPDTLFGATYMVLAPEHPLIPQVKPAVQNWDEILRYIEVSERKTEIDRTKAEREKTGVELKGVKAINPATKEEIPIFVADYVLGGYGTGAIMAVPAHDERDYEFAKKFQLPIRQVIEPTYTQTTEPGIVKAGEPYDHREAIIAIVKHWIEDKYIALKWKKVAWGTFITGGIEEGQTPEEAGRMEIKEETGYLHPKFIKDFGVVHGKFYHVPKKTNRNAHAHVLYYELEDDARDGISDEENEIHEILWLTADELKKFLTPPTHHHGLRWLLGDTTPYTGEGTLSNSGEFTRLESEEAKKKITEAVGGRMTATYKIRDWVFSRQRYWGEPIPIVHCLKDGAVAVPEKDLPVLLPEVESYEPSGTGESPLATISDWVNTTCPTCGGPAKRETNTMPQWAGSSWYYLRFMDPHNDAALVAP
;
A
#
# COMPACT_ATOMS: atom_id res chain seq x y z
N MET A 1 -62.68 7.59 -6.89
CA MET A 1 -61.52 6.71 -6.62
C MET A 1 -61.96 5.27 -6.82
N SER A 2 -61.15 4.43 -7.48
CA SER A 2 -61.38 2.98 -7.49
C SER A 2 -61.30 2.44 -6.05
N ALA A 3 -62.16 1.49 -5.68
CA ALA A 3 -62.16 0.90 -4.34
C ALA A 3 -60.94 0.00 -4.06
N LYS A 4 -60.15 -0.35 -5.08
CA LYS A 4 -58.88 -1.11 -4.97
C LYS A 4 -57.74 -0.36 -5.65
N TYR A 5 -56.55 -0.39 -5.04
CA TYR A 5 -55.32 0.14 -5.61
C TYR A 5 -54.93 -0.67 -6.85
N ASP A 6 -54.92 -0.02 -8.01
CA ASP A 6 -54.48 -0.59 -9.29
C ASP A 6 -53.22 0.14 -9.75
N HIS A 7 -52.07 -0.41 -9.39
CA HIS A 7 -50.77 0.19 -9.67
C HIS A 7 -50.54 0.34 -11.20
N LYS A 8 -50.97 -0.65 -12.01
CA LYS A 8 -50.75 -0.65 -13.47
C LYS A 8 -51.39 0.55 -14.15
N ALA A 9 -52.60 0.91 -13.73
CA ALA A 9 -53.30 2.08 -14.27
C ALA A 9 -52.69 3.40 -13.77
N ILE A 10 -52.25 3.46 -12.52
CA ILE A 10 -51.79 4.68 -11.86
C ILE A 10 -50.35 5.03 -12.27
N GLU A 11 -49.43 4.06 -12.24
CA GLU A 11 -48.01 4.24 -12.57
C GLU A 11 -47.85 4.77 -14.01
N LYS A 12 -48.46 4.07 -14.98
CA LYS A 12 -48.42 4.46 -16.40
C LYS A 12 -48.97 5.87 -16.65
N LYS A 13 -50.06 6.24 -15.95
CA LYS A 13 -50.65 7.59 -16.06
C LYS A 13 -49.66 8.67 -15.63
N TRP A 14 -48.99 8.49 -14.48
CA TRP A 14 -48.09 9.50 -13.93
C TRP A 14 -46.76 9.56 -14.68
N GLN A 15 -46.19 8.42 -15.05
CA GLN A 15 -44.99 8.35 -15.88
C GLN A 15 -45.18 9.12 -17.19
N LYS A 16 -46.28 8.85 -17.90
CA LYS A 16 -46.64 9.56 -19.13
C LYS A 16 -46.79 11.08 -18.89
N ARG A 17 -47.46 11.48 -17.82
CA ARG A 17 -47.64 12.90 -17.49
C ARG A 17 -46.29 13.61 -17.24
N TRP A 18 -45.38 12.98 -16.50
CA TRP A 18 -44.07 13.56 -16.18
C TRP A 18 -43.20 13.71 -17.42
N GLU A 19 -43.26 12.72 -18.32
CA GLU A 19 -42.58 12.74 -19.62
C GLU A 19 -43.15 13.86 -20.52
N GLU A 20 -44.47 13.91 -20.71
CA GLU A 20 -45.13 14.95 -21.53
C GLU A 20 -44.89 16.36 -21.00
N SER A 21 -44.84 16.55 -19.68
CA SER A 21 -44.54 17.85 -19.09
C SER A 21 -43.04 18.17 -19.01
N GLN A 22 -42.17 17.23 -19.40
CA GLN A 22 -40.71 17.35 -19.26
C GLN A 22 -40.31 17.75 -17.83
N LEU A 23 -41.00 17.19 -16.81
CA LEU A 23 -40.94 17.68 -15.43
C LEU A 23 -39.52 17.68 -14.84
N TYR A 24 -38.71 16.70 -15.26
CA TYR A 24 -37.38 16.44 -14.71
C TYR A 24 -36.25 17.05 -15.53
N ARG A 25 -36.57 17.67 -16.67
CA ARG A 25 -35.59 18.40 -17.46
C ARG A 25 -35.13 19.64 -16.72
N ILE A 26 -33.81 19.86 -16.64
CA ILE A 26 -33.29 21.04 -15.97
C ILE A 26 -33.43 22.31 -16.82
N ALA A 27 -33.56 23.45 -16.15
CA ALA A 27 -33.47 24.76 -16.79
C ALA A 27 -32.02 25.27 -16.78
N GLU A 28 -31.38 25.41 -17.95
CA GLU A 28 -29.97 25.83 -18.10
C GLU A 28 -29.62 27.12 -17.34
N ASN A 29 -30.56 28.07 -17.28
CA ASN A 29 -30.38 29.38 -16.64
C ASN A 29 -31.12 29.49 -15.30
N SER A 30 -31.34 28.38 -14.60
CA SER A 30 -32.02 28.39 -13.30
C SER A 30 -31.23 29.19 -12.27
N LYS A 31 -31.93 30.06 -11.54
CA LYS A 31 -31.39 30.83 -10.40
C LYS A 31 -31.61 30.14 -9.05
N LYS A 32 -32.25 28.96 -9.06
CA LYS A 32 -32.47 28.17 -7.84
C LYS A 32 -31.14 27.60 -7.36
N GLU A 33 -31.11 27.23 -6.09
CA GLU A 33 -30.00 26.46 -5.54
C GLU A 33 -29.87 25.13 -6.30
N LYS A 34 -28.66 24.76 -6.70
CA LYS A 34 -28.41 23.61 -7.57
C LYS A 34 -28.13 22.37 -6.72
N THR A 35 -28.66 21.23 -7.14
CA THR A 35 -28.33 19.93 -6.58
C THR A 35 -28.02 18.97 -7.71
N TYR A 36 -26.84 18.35 -7.66
CA TYR A 36 -26.45 17.33 -8.60
C TYR A 36 -26.53 15.96 -7.92
N VAL A 37 -27.50 15.15 -8.32
CA VAL A 37 -27.71 13.78 -7.83
C VAL A 37 -27.24 12.83 -8.93
N LEU A 38 -26.39 11.87 -8.59
CA LEU A 38 -25.73 11.03 -9.58
C LEU A 38 -25.77 9.57 -9.16
N ASP A 39 -26.13 8.73 -10.13
CA ASP A 39 -25.97 7.29 -10.06
C ASP A 39 -24.70 6.84 -10.81
N MET A 40 -24.14 5.71 -10.37
CA MET A 40 -23.25 4.95 -11.24
C MET A 40 -24.08 4.36 -12.39
N PHE A 41 -23.88 4.89 -13.59
CA PHE A 41 -24.57 4.43 -14.80
C PHE A 41 -24.29 2.95 -15.11
N PRO A 42 -25.25 2.19 -15.65
CA PRO A 42 -25.13 0.75 -15.79
C PRO A 42 -24.29 0.32 -16.99
N TYR A 43 -23.74 -0.89 -16.90
CA TYR A 43 -23.22 -1.64 -18.04
C TYR A 43 -24.39 -2.26 -18.83
N PRO A 44 -24.57 -1.96 -20.13
CA PRO A 44 -25.57 -2.61 -20.97
C PRO A 44 -25.07 -3.99 -21.44
N SER A 45 -24.62 -4.83 -20.49
CA SER A 45 -23.96 -6.12 -20.73
C SER A 45 -24.80 -7.33 -20.32
N GLY A 46 -26.12 -7.18 -20.25
CA GLY A 46 -27.08 -8.22 -19.88
C GLY A 46 -28.39 -8.10 -20.64
N GLU A 47 -29.28 -9.08 -20.49
CA GLU A 47 -30.61 -9.06 -21.14
C GLU A 47 -31.56 -7.99 -20.56
N GLY A 48 -31.22 -7.42 -19.40
CA GLY A 48 -32.00 -6.39 -18.71
C GLY A 48 -31.44 -6.08 -17.32
N LEU A 49 -32.07 -5.15 -16.62
CA LEU A 49 -31.77 -4.81 -15.23
C LEU A 49 -32.08 -6.00 -14.30
N HIS A 50 -31.13 -6.34 -13.43
CA HIS A 50 -31.38 -7.14 -12.22
C HIS A 50 -31.76 -6.24 -11.03
N VAL A 51 -32.35 -6.83 -9.97
CA VAL A 51 -32.83 -6.13 -8.75
C VAL A 51 -31.76 -5.30 -8.02
N GLY A 52 -30.47 -5.64 -8.19
CA GLY A 52 -29.36 -4.85 -7.66
C GLY A 52 -29.28 -3.42 -8.21
N HIS A 53 -29.62 -3.18 -9.48
CA HIS A 53 -29.56 -1.84 -10.07
C HIS A 53 -30.54 -0.86 -9.39
N PRO A 54 -31.87 -1.12 -9.36
CA PRO A 54 -32.80 -0.18 -8.77
C PRO A 54 -32.61 0.00 -7.27
N LYS A 55 -31.99 -0.95 -6.55
CA LYS A 55 -31.73 -0.81 -5.11
C LYS A 55 -30.95 0.48 -4.80
N GLY A 56 -29.93 0.81 -5.59
CA GLY A 56 -29.20 2.07 -5.47
C GLY A 56 -30.01 3.27 -5.99
N TYR A 57 -30.54 3.13 -7.20
CA TYR A 57 -31.23 4.21 -7.92
C TYR A 57 -32.51 4.71 -7.24
N ILE A 58 -33.17 3.87 -6.42
CA ILE A 58 -34.32 4.29 -5.61
C ILE A 58 -33.91 5.32 -4.56
N ALA A 59 -32.74 5.18 -3.94
CA ALA A 59 -32.30 6.11 -2.90
C ALA A 59 -32.02 7.51 -3.47
N THR A 60 -31.36 7.56 -4.63
CA THR A 60 -31.05 8.79 -5.37
C THR A 60 -32.29 9.43 -5.96
N ASP A 61 -33.25 8.68 -6.51
CA ASP A 61 -34.55 9.22 -6.95
C ASP A 61 -35.35 9.83 -5.77
N VAL A 62 -35.41 9.15 -4.62
CA VAL A 62 -36.08 9.70 -3.42
C VAL A 62 -35.43 11.02 -2.99
N TYR A 63 -34.10 11.07 -2.96
CA TYR A 63 -33.37 12.29 -2.61
C TYR A 63 -33.56 13.40 -3.65
N SER A 64 -33.46 13.08 -4.94
CA SER A 64 -33.69 14.01 -6.06
C SER A 64 -35.07 14.66 -5.97
N ARG A 65 -36.12 13.86 -5.79
CA ARG A 65 -37.49 14.35 -5.60
C ARG A 65 -37.62 15.23 -4.35
N HIS A 66 -37.03 14.81 -3.24
CA HIS A 66 -37.03 15.59 -1.99
C HIS A 66 -36.42 16.98 -2.21
N MET A 67 -35.25 17.05 -2.85
CA MET A 67 -34.55 18.31 -3.12
C MET A 67 -35.31 19.18 -4.13
N ARG A 68 -35.93 18.58 -5.15
CA ARG A 68 -36.79 19.30 -6.10
C ARG A 68 -38.01 19.90 -5.39
N MET A 69 -38.61 19.18 -4.45
CA MET A 69 -39.73 19.67 -3.63
C MET A 69 -39.32 20.77 -2.63
N LYS A 70 -38.04 20.81 -2.22
CA LYS A 70 -37.46 21.93 -1.46
C LYS A 70 -37.15 23.16 -2.30
N GLY A 71 -37.37 23.10 -3.62
CA GLY A 71 -37.19 24.22 -4.53
C GLY A 71 -35.82 24.30 -5.20
N HIS A 72 -35.00 23.24 -5.11
CA HIS A 72 -33.72 23.18 -5.82
C HIS A 72 -33.91 22.95 -7.33
N GLU A 73 -32.94 23.39 -8.14
CA GLU A 73 -32.75 22.89 -9.50
C GLU A 73 -31.95 21.59 -9.42
N VAL A 74 -32.60 20.47 -9.71
CA VAL A 74 -32.00 19.14 -9.54
C VAL A 74 -31.63 18.55 -10.89
N LEU A 75 -30.33 18.35 -11.11
CA LEU A 75 -29.82 17.51 -12.19
C LEU A 75 -29.73 16.08 -11.66
N HIS A 76 -30.53 15.18 -12.23
CA HIS A 76 -30.45 13.74 -12.00
C HIS A 76 -30.35 13.05 -13.35
N PRO A 77 -29.14 12.78 -13.87
CA PRO A 77 -28.96 12.25 -15.22
C PRO A 77 -28.76 10.74 -15.21
N MET A 78 -28.88 10.13 -16.39
CA MET A 78 -28.56 8.72 -16.61
C MET A 78 -27.93 8.53 -17.99
N GLY A 79 -27.12 7.49 -18.14
CA GLY A 79 -26.43 7.14 -19.39
C GLY A 79 -26.00 5.69 -19.39
N TRP A 80 -25.03 5.36 -20.25
CA TRP A 80 -24.64 3.97 -20.51
C TRP A 80 -23.12 3.83 -20.60
N ASP A 81 -22.53 3.00 -19.75
CA ASP A 81 -21.13 2.61 -19.87
C ASP A 81 -21.01 1.38 -20.77
N ALA A 82 -20.96 1.63 -22.08
CA ALA A 82 -21.23 0.64 -23.11
C ALA A 82 -19.99 0.06 -23.81
N PHE A 83 -18.81 0.67 -23.64
CA PHE A 83 -17.55 0.10 -24.11
C PHE A 83 -16.99 -0.95 -23.15
N GLY A 84 -15.95 -1.66 -23.59
CA GLY A 84 -15.15 -2.55 -22.76
C GLY A 84 -15.63 -4.01 -22.69
N LEU A 85 -14.91 -4.76 -21.85
CA LEU A 85 -15.04 -6.22 -21.73
C LEU A 85 -16.46 -6.70 -21.37
N PRO A 86 -17.25 -6.04 -20.49
CA PRO A 86 -18.58 -6.54 -20.15
C PRO A 86 -19.49 -6.67 -21.38
N ALA A 87 -19.57 -5.61 -22.20
CA ALA A 87 -20.41 -5.58 -23.39
C ALA A 87 -19.86 -6.53 -24.48
N GLU A 88 -18.55 -6.56 -24.69
CA GLU A 88 -17.92 -7.42 -25.70
C GLU A 88 -18.08 -8.91 -25.37
N ASN A 89 -17.86 -9.31 -24.11
CA ASN A 89 -18.02 -10.71 -23.70
C ASN A 89 -19.48 -11.16 -23.79
N TYR A 90 -20.44 -10.28 -23.47
CA TYR A 90 -21.86 -10.55 -23.71
C TYR A 90 -22.13 -10.79 -25.20
N ALA A 91 -21.58 -9.94 -26.08
CA ALA A 91 -21.74 -10.03 -27.52
C ALA A 91 -21.17 -11.34 -28.09
N ILE A 92 -19.95 -11.73 -27.68
CA ILE A 92 -19.32 -13.01 -28.04
C ILE A 92 -20.19 -14.19 -27.60
N LYS A 93 -20.62 -14.21 -26.33
CA LYS A 93 -21.46 -15.30 -25.78
C LYS A 93 -22.77 -15.48 -26.56
N ASN A 94 -23.36 -14.38 -27.03
CA ASN A 94 -24.62 -14.37 -27.76
C ASN A 94 -24.45 -14.41 -29.28
N LYS A 95 -23.20 -14.47 -29.78
CA LYS A 95 -22.87 -14.50 -31.23
C LYS A 95 -23.51 -13.33 -32.01
N VAL A 96 -23.45 -12.13 -31.44
CA VAL A 96 -23.97 -10.90 -32.04
C VAL A 96 -22.90 -9.82 -32.01
N HIS A 97 -22.86 -8.93 -33.00
CA HIS A 97 -21.90 -7.83 -33.00
C HIS A 97 -22.12 -6.90 -31.78
N PRO A 98 -21.06 -6.42 -31.09
CA PRO A 98 -21.19 -5.64 -29.86
C PRO A 98 -22.05 -4.38 -30.02
N SER A 99 -21.92 -3.66 -31.14
CA SER A 99 -22.76 -2.48 -31.41
C SER A 99 -24.25 -2.80 -31.41
N LYS A 100 -24.65 -3.95 -31.96
CA LYS A 100 -26.05 -4.40 -32.00
C LYS A 100 -26.54 -4.90 -30.66
N ALA A 101 -25.68 -5.58 -29.90
CA ALA A 101 -25.99 -5.99 -28.54
C ALA A 101 -26.21 -4.77 -27.63
N VAL A 102 -25.29 -3.79 -27.67
CA VAL A 102 -25.35 -2.55 -26.89
C VAL A 102 -26.61 -1.76 -27.25
N GLU A 103 -26.90 -1.55 -28.53
CA GLU A 103 -28.10 -0.83 -29.00
C GLU A 103 -29.39 -1.45 -28.42
N LYS A 104 -29.53 -2.78 -28.51
CA LYS A 104 -30.68 -3.52 -27.98
C LYS A 104 -30.75 -3.45 -26.45
N ASN A 105 -29.62 -3.61 -25.77
CA ASN A 105 -29.57 -3.65 -24.31
C ASN A 105 -29.88 -2.27 -23.73
N ILE A 106 -29.34 -1.19 -24.29
CA ILE A 106 -29.67 0.19 -23.92
C ILE A 106 -31.17 0.44 -24.03
N ALA A 107 -31.79 0.09 -25.17
CA ALA A 107 -33.23 0.27 -25.36
C ALA A 107 -34.05 -0.49 -24.29
N THR A 108 -33.61 -1.71 -23.94
CA THR A 108 -34.26 -2.54 -22.93
C THR A 108 -34.11 -1.93 -21.53
N PHE A 109 -32.90 -1.55 -21.14
CA PHE A 109 -32.61 -0.96 -19.84
C PHE A 109 -33.35 0.36 -19.66
N LYS A 110 -33.35 1.22 -20.69
CA LYS A 110 -34.09 2.48 -20.69
C LYS A 110 -35.58 2.25 -20.48
N SER A 111 -36.18 1.31 -21.20
CA SER A 111 -37.59 0.94 -21.00
C SER A 111 -37.87 0.47 -19.58
N GLN A 112 -37.00 -0.35 -18.99
CA GLN A 112 -37.16 -0.86 -17.63
C GLN A 112 -37.01 0.25 -16.57
N LEU A 113 -36.03 1.15 -16.71
CA LEU A 113 -35.86 2.32 -15.83
C LEU A 113 -37.09 3.23 -15.91
N SER A 114 -37.62 3.47 -17.12
CA SER A 114 -38.85 4.26 -17.31
C SER A 114 -40.07 3.62 -16.66
N HIS A 115 -40.18 2.28 -16.64
CA HIS A 115 -41.27 1.58 -15.95
C HIS A 115 -41.19 1.68 -14.42
N ILE A 116 -39.99 1.83 -13.85
CA ILE A 116 -39.83 2.10 -12.41
C ILE A 116 -40.25 3.54 -12.09
N GLY A 117 -40.06 4.46 -13.05
CA GLY A 117 -40.54 5.84 -12.97
C GLY A 117 -39.55 6.80 -12.33
N PHE A 118 -38.24 6.50 -12.41
CA PHE A 118 -37.18 7.38 -11.92
C PHE A 118 -37.20 8.77 -12.57
N ASP A 119 -36.76 9.78 -11.82
CA ASP A 119 -36.84 11.19 -12.21
C ASP A 119 -35.64 11.71 -13.03
N TYR A 120 -35.15 10.90 -13.97
CA TYR A 120 -34.00 11.25 -14.79
C TYR A 120 -34.29 12.34 -15.83
N ASP A 121 -33.30 13.20 -16.07
CA ASP A 121 -33.24 14.08 -17.23
C ASP A 121 -32.68 13.35 -18.46
N TRP A 122 -33.57 12.66 -19.18
CA TRP A 122 -33.22 11.94 -20.41
C TRP A 122 -32.74 12.85 -21.55
N SER A 123 -32.90 14.18 -21.47
CA SER A 123 -32.31 15.07 -22.48
C SER A 123 -30.78 15.14 -22.39
N ARG A 124 -30.22 14.60 -21.30
CA ARG A 124 -28.78 14.55 -21.00
C ARG A 124 -28.21 13.14 -21.07
N GLU A 125 -28.92 12.22 -21.71
CA GLU A 125 -28.45 10.85 -21.92
C GLU A 125 -27.10 10.84 -22.67
N ILE A 126 -26.15 10.06 -22.15
CA ILE A 126 -24.85 9.82 -22.77
C ILE A 126 -24.64 8.33 -22.97
N ASN A 127 -23.85 7.97 -23.99
CA ASN A 127 -23.41 6.61 -24.25
C ASN A 127 -21.90 6.65 -24.53
N THR A 128 -21.12 5.89 -23.78
CA THR A 128 -19.64 5.90 -23.94
C THR A 128 -19.19 5.40 -25.32
N THR A 129 -20.03 4.66 -26.05
CA THR A 129 -19.76 4.20 -27.43
C THR A 129 -20.08 5.23 -28.52
N ASP A 130 -20.70 6.37 -28.18
CA ASP A 130 -21.01 7.43 -29.14
C ASP A 130 -19.72 8.19 -29.54
N PRO A 131 -19.39 8.33 -30.83
CA PRO A 131 -18.24 9.13 -31.29
C PRO A 131 -18.23 10.56 -30.77
N THR A 132 -19.40 11.17 -30.54
CA THR A 132 -19.51 12.52 -29.95
C THR A 132 -19.09 12.55 -28.48
N TYR A 133 -19.17 11.41 -27.79
CA TYR A 133 -18.67 11.24 -26.42
C TYR A 133 -17.18 10.87 -26.41
N TYR A 134 -16.78 9.77 -27.04
CA TYR A 134 -15.42 9.27 -26.90
C TYR A 134 -14.37 10.10 -27.65
N LYS A 135 -14.77 11.01 -28.55
CA LYS A 135 -13.88 12.09 -29.05
C LYS A 135 -13.21 12.82 -27.88
N TRP A 136 -13.96 13.09 -26.82
CA TRP A 136 -13.46 13.79 -25.64
C TRP A 136 -12.58 12.90 -24.76
N THR A 137 -12.88 11.60 -24.66
CA THR A 137 -11.97 10.62 -24.03
C THR A 137 -10.62 10.58 -24.76
N GLN A 138 -10.64 10.55 -26.10
CA GLN A 138 -9.43 10.63 -26.94
C GLN A 138 -8.70 11.96 -26.74
N TRP A 139 -9.43 13.07 -26.68
CA TRP A 139 -8.85 14.38 -26.42
C TRP A 139 -8.16 14.44 -25.05
N ILE A 140 -8.79 13.92 -23.98
CA ILE A 140 -8.19 13.81 -22.63
C ILE A 140 -6.87 13.04 -22.72
N PHE A 141 -6.88 11.87 -23.38
CA PHE A 141 -5.67 11.07 -23.55
C PHE A 141 -4.55 11.85 -24.24
N LEU A 142 -4.86 12.61 -25.31
CA LEU A 142 -3.87 13.46 -25.96
C LEU A 142 -3.32 14.54 -25.03
N GLN A 143 -4.14 15.16 -24.18
CA GLN A 143 -3.66 16.13 -23.20
C GLN A 143 -2.73 15.48 -22.17
N LEU A 144 -3.05 14.27 -21.71
CA LEU A 144 -2.19 13.49 -20.81
C LEU A 144 -0.87 13.11 -21.48
N PHE A 145 -0.92 12.65 -22.73
CA PHE A 145 0.26 12.32 -23.53
C PHE A 145 1.19 13.53 -23.72
N LYS A 146 0.64 14.68 -24.11
CA LYS A 146 1.40 15.94 -24.26
C LYS A 146 2.06 16.41 -22.96
N LYS A 147 1.50 16.04 -21.81
CA LYS A 147 2.03 16.35 -20.47
C LYS A 147 2.98 15.27 -19.92
N GLY A 148 3.25 14.21 -20.67
CA GLY A 148 4.05 13.07 -20.20
C GLY A 148 3.37 12.23 -19.12
N LEU A 149 2.04 12.33 -19.00
CA LEU A 149 1.20 11.57 -18.08
C LEU A 149 0.60 10.31 -18.71
N ALA A 150 0.64 10.19 -20.04
CA ALA A 150 0.41 8.94 -20.74
C ALA A 150 1.69 8.55 -21.49
N TYR A 151 2.21 7.35 -21.26
CA TYR A 151 3.48 6.89 -21.84
C TYR A 151 3.44 5.39 -22.14
N GLN A 152 4.39 4.91 -22.96
CA GLN A 152 4.54 3.48 -23.24
C GLN A 152 5.50 2.81 -22.26
N SER A 153 5.13 1.62 -21.78
CA SER A 153 5.96 0.77 -20.93
C SER A 153 6.01 -0.66 -21.48
N ASP A 154 7.17 -1.31 -21.36
CA ASP A 154 7.40 -2.72 -21.73
C ASP A 154 7.49 -3.63 -20.48
N GLU A 155 7.11 -3.12 -19.31
CA GLU A 155 7.11 -3.88 -18.07
C GLU A 155 6.12 -5.06 -18.14
N PRO A 156 6.40 -6.19 -17.44
CA PRO A 156 5.48 -7.31 -17.38
C PRO A 156 4.11 -6.88 -16.82
N ILE A 157 3.06 -7.08 -17.60
CA ILE A 157 1.68 -6.79 -17.19
C ILE A 157 0.97 -8.05 -16.71
N ASN A 158 -0.12 -7.82 -15.97
CA ASN A 158 -1.10 -8.85 -15.66
C ASN A 158 -1.83 -9.21 -16.97
N TRP A 159 -1.80 -10.48 -17.38
CA TRP A 159 -2.48 -10.99 -18.57
C TRP A 159 -3.48 -12.06 -18.18
N CYS A 160 -4.73 -11.90 -18.62
CA CYS A 160 -5.74 -12.93 -18.45
C CYS A 160 -5.77 -13.83 -19.69
N PRO A 161 -5.40 -15.12 -19.60
CA PRO A 161 -5.37 -16.00 -20.76
C PRO A 161 -6.78 -16.33 -21.30
N SER A 162 -7.80 -16.28 -20.43
CA SER A 162 -9.21 -16.48 -20.84
C SER A 162 -9.78 -15.25 -21.54
N CYS A 163 -9.53 -14.04 -21.02
CA CYS A 163 -9.97 -12.80 -21.65
C CYS A 163 -9.03 -12.33 -22.79
N MET A 164 -7.86 -12.93 -22.93
CA MET A 164 -6.84 -12.58 -23.93
C MET A 164 -6.53 -11.08 -23.96
N THR A 165 -6.30 -10.48 -22.79
CA THR A 165 -5.98 -9.04 -22.66
C THR A 165 -5.17 -8.75 -21.41
N GLY A 166 -4.41 -7.66 -21.48
CA GLY A 166 -3.82 -7.00 -20.32
C GLY A 166 -4.87 -6.50 -19.33
N LEU A 167 -4.52 -6.56 -18.05
CA LEU A 167 -5.30 -6.13 -16.90
C LEU A 167 -4.48 -5.14 -16.06
N ALA A 168 -5.15 -4.15 -15.48
CA ALA A 168 -4.58 -3.30 -14.45
C ALA A 168 -4.46 -4.09 -13.12
N ASN A 169 -3.84 -3.52 -12.09
CA ASN A 169 -3.82 -4.18 -10.77
C ASN A 169 -5.22 -4.18 -10.14
N GLU A 170 -6.02 -3.17 -10.47
CA GLU A 170 -7.40 -2.97 -10.04
C GLU A 170 -8.39 -3.94 -10.71
N ASP A 171 -8.00 -4.59 -11.81
CA ASP A 171 -8.78 -5.62 -12.52
C ASP A 171 -8.63 -7.02 -11.86
N LEU A 172 -7.92 -7.12 -10.73
CA LEU A 172 -7.59 -8.38 -10.06
C LEU A 172 -8.38 -8.55 -8.75
N ASP A 173 -8.90 -9.75 -8.54
CA ASP A 173 -9.28 -10.23 -7.20
C ASP A 173 -8.21 -11.24 -6.76
N GLY A 174 -7.24 -10.76 -5.97
CA GLY A 174 -6.03 -11.54 -5.66
C GLY A 174 -5.18 -11.80 -6.90
N ASN A 175 -5.07 -13.06 -7.34
CA ASN A 175 -4.30 -13.47 -8.53
C ASN A 175 -5.19 -13.94 -9.69
N VAL A 176 -6.50 -13.72 -9.60
CA VAL A 176 -7.45 -14.05 -10.66
C VAL A 176 -8.05 -12.78 -11.25
N CYS A 177 -8.47 -12.87 -12.50
CA CYS A 177 -9.24 -11.81 -13.15
C CYS A 177 -10.58 -11.63 -12.41
N GLU A 178 -10.90 -10.40 -11.98
CA GLU A 178 -12.15 -10.06 -11.26
C GLU A 178 -13.43 -10.51 -12.01
N ARG A 179 -13.32 -10.68 -13.34
CA ARG A 179 -14.46 -10.90 -14.26
C ARG A 179 -14.73 -12.36 -14.52
N CYS A 180 -13.68 -13.14 -14.74
CA CYS A 180 -13.80 -14.54 -15.18
C CYS A 180 -13.18 -15.56 -14.21
N GLY A 181 -12.51 -15.11 -13.15
CA GLY A 181 -11.88 -15.98 -12.14
C GLY A 181 -10.69 -16.79 -12.64
N THR A 182 -10.19 -16.52 -13.86
CA THR A 182 -9.00 -17.22 -14.39
C THR A 182 -7.72 -16.68 -13.76
N VAL A 183 -6.79 -17.56 -13.41
CA VAL A 183 -5.46 -17.20 -12.90
C VAL A 183 -4.72 -16.37 -13.94
N VAL A 184 -4.19 -15.24 -13.50
CA VAL A 184 -3.49 -14.26 -14.34
C VAL A 184 -2.02 -14.64 -14.45
N GLU A 185 -1.46 -14.50 -15.65
CA GLU A 185 -0.04 -14.68 -15.94
C GLU A 185 0.67 -13.33 -16.13
N LYS A 186 1.99 -13.30 -16.02
CA LYS A 186 2.78 -12.11 -16.36
C LYS A 186 3.23 -12.20 -17.81
N ARG A 187 2.94 -11.17 -18.61
CA ARG A 187 3.36 -11.11 -20.03
C ARG A 187 4.03 -9.78 -20.31
N ARG A 188 5.18 -9.80 -21.00
CA ARG A 188 5.84 -8.58 -21.49
C ARG A 188 5.20 -8.17 -22.82
N LEU A 189 4.52 -7.04 -22.84
CA LEU A 189 3.90 -6.43 -24.02
C LEU A 189 4.03 -4.91 -23.89
N PRO A 190 4.31 -4.17 -24.98
CA PRO A 190 4.21 -2.71 -24.96
C PRO A 190 2.79 -2.29 -24.60
N GLN A 191 2.63 -1.45 -23.57
CA GLN A 191 1.34 -0.94 -23.13
C GLN A 191 1.38 0.57 -22.91
N TRP A 192 0.24 1.22 -23.12
CA TRP A 192 0.00 2.58 -22.64
C TRP A 192 -0.34 2.55 -21.16
N VAL A 193 0.31 3.43 -20.41
CA VAL A 193 0.20 3.56 -18.96
C VAL A 193 -0.10 5.01 -18.61
N LEU A 194 -0.99 5.24 -17.65
CA LEU A 194 -1.24 6.57 -17.09
C LEU A 194 -0.47 6.76 -15.78
N LYS A 195 0.26 7.87 -15.67
CA LYS A 195 1.13 8.22 -14.54
C LYS A 195 0.35 8.71 -13.32
N ILE A 196 -0.54 7.88 -12.78
CA ILE A 196 -1.40 8.21 -11.63
C ILE A 196 -0.56 8.44 -10.36
N THR A 197 0.63 7.83 -10.25
CA THR A 197 1.55 8.03 -9.13
C THR A 197 2.01 9.48 -8.99
N ALA A 198 2.03 10.26 -10.08
CA ALA A 198 2.33 11.69 -10.04
C ALA A 198 1.30 12.51 -9.22
N TYR A 199 0.14 11.91 -8.91
CA TYR A 199 -0.93 12.52 -8.13
C TYR A 199 -1.13 11.82 -6.77
N ALA A 200 -0.30 10.84 -6.38
CA ALA A 200 -0.49 10.04 -5.17
C ALA A 200 -0.58 10.87 -3.88
N ASP A 201 0.33 11.83 -3.68
CA ASP A 201 0.30 12.74 -2.52
C ASP A 201 -1.00 13.56 -2.48
N ARG A 202 -1.41 14.11 -3.63
CA ARG A 202 -2.64 14.90 -3.73
C ARG A 202 -3.86 14.05 -3.43
N MET A 203 -3.95 12.86 -4.01
CA MET A 203 -5.06 11.94 -3.74
C MET A 203 -5.15 11.60 -2.25
N LEU A 204 -4.02 11.38 -1.57
CA LEU A 204 -4.02 11.14 -0.13
C LEU A 204 -4.46 12.34 0.70
N HIS A 205 -3.90 13.51 0.42
CA HIS A 205 -4.22 14.74 1.13
C HIS A 205 -5.70 15.13 0.93
N ASP A 206 -6.19 15.00 -0.29
CA ASP A 206 -7.53 15.44 -0.64
C ASP A 206 -8.63 14.53 -0.07
N LEU A 207 -8.31 13.28 0.34
CA LEU A 207 -9.25 12.38 1.05
C LEU A 207 -9.78 12.99 2.35
N ASP A 208 -8.95 13.76 3.06
CA ASP A 208 -9.33 14.37 4.34
C ASP A 208 -10.34 15.52 4.15
N MET A 209 -10.45 16.06 2.94
CA MET A 209 -11.43 17.09 2.58
C MET A 209 -12.81 16.53 2.20
N LEU A 210 -12.93 15.21 1.98
CA LEU A 210 -14.16 14.59 1.50
C LEU A 210 -15.14 14.29 2.64
N ASP A 211 -16.43 14.56 2.45
CA ASP A 211 -17.51 14.05 3.32
C ASP A 211 -17.90 12.63 2.93
N TRP A 212 -16.93 11.71 3.02
CA TRP A 212 -17.08 10.29 2.64
C TRP A 212 -16.97 9.38 3.87
N PRO A 213 -17.60 8.19 3.85
CA PRO A 213 -17.41 7.19 4.89
C PRO A 213 -15.94 6.86 5.13
N GLU A 214 -15.51 6.83 6.40
CA GLU A 214 -14.09 6.67 6.74
C GLU A 214 -13.49 5.36 6.21
N HIS A 215 -14.25 4.26 6.25
CA HIS A 215 -13.80 2.97 5.70
C HIS A 215 -13.45 3.02 4.20
N ILE A 216 -14.09 3.90 3.41
CA ILE A 216 -13.74 4.10 1.99
C ILE A 216 -12.44 4.88 1.88
N LYS A 217 -12.26 5.94 2.70
CA LYS A 217 -11.03 6.71 2.75
C LYS A 217 -9.85 5.84 3.18
N GLU A 218 -10.02 5.05 4.24
CA GLU A 218 -9.01 4.08 4.71
C GLU A 218 -8.65 3.06 3.64
N ALA A 219 -9.62 2.51 2.91
CA ALA A 219 -9.35 1.62 1.78
C ALA A 219 -8.49 2.30 0.71
N GLN A 220 -8.76 3.56 0.37
CA GLN A 220 -7.93 4.33 -0.56
C GLN A 220 -6.55 4.68 0.00
N ARG A 221 -6.44 5.06 1.28
CA ARG A 221 -5.13 5.31 1.92
C ARG A 221 -4.26 4.06 1.91
N ASN A 222 -4.84 2.90 2.21
CA ASN A 222 -4.17 1.60 2.17
C ASN A 222 -3.82 1.15 0.74
N TRP A 223 -4.65 1.50 -0.24
CA TRP A 223 -4.39 1.26 -1.66
C TRP A 223 -3.22 2.10 -2.18
N ILE A 224 -3.24 3.41 -1.90
CA ILE A 224 -2.16 4.33 -2.29
C ILE A 224 -0.87 3.97 -1.56
N GLY A 225 -0.97 3.69 -0.25
CA GLY A 225 0.10 3.10 0.56
C GLY A 225 1.39 3.90 0.54
N ARG A 226 1.33 5.17 0.96
CA ARG A 226 2.51 6.04 1.07
C ARG A 226 3.41 5.56 2.21
N SER A 227 4.71 5.55 1.97
CA SER A 227 5.72 5.23 2.97
C SER A 227 6.87 6.22 2.86
N GLU A 228 7.22 6.87 3.97
CA GLU A 228 8.38 7.75 4.06
C GLU A 228 9.61 6.95 4.46
N GLY A 229 10.74 7.27 3.83
CA GLY A 229 11.97 6.54 4.05
C GLY A 229 13.15 7.19 3.35
N ALA A 230 14.18 6.39 3.09
CA ALA A 230 15.37 6.81 2.39
C ALA A 230 15.72 5.88 1.23
N GLU A 231 16.21 6.47 0.15
CA GLU A 231 16.97 5.77 -0.87
C GLU A 231 18.46 5.81 -0.49
N ILE A 232 19.09 4.64 -0.45
CA ILE A 232 20.50 4.48 -0.07
C ILE A 232 21.19 3.57 -1.10
N ASP A 233 22.38 3.96 -1.53
CA ASP A 233 23.18 3.20 -2.50
C ASP A 233 24.23 2.34 -1.77
N PHE A 234 24.25 1.05 -2.07
CA PHE A 234 25.28 0.10 -1.61
C PHE A 234 26.18 -0.24 -2.79
N VAL A 235 27.47 0.06 -2.70
CA VAL A 235 28.43 -0.24 -3.78
C VAL A 235 28.65 -1.75 -3.85
N VAL A 236 28.66 -2.31 -5.06
CA VAL A 236 29.03 -3.71 -5.27
C VAL A 236 30.56 -3.82 -5.27
N ASP A 237 31.10 -4.67 -4.40
CA ASP A 237 32.55 -4.82 -4.26
C ASP A 237 33.21 -5.23 -5.59
N GLY A 238 34.35 -4.61 -5.90
CA GLY A 238 35.07 -4.81 -7.16
C GLY A 238 34.33 -4.36 -8.43
N HIS A 239 33.19 -3.66 -8.33
CA HIS A 239 32.39 -3.26 -9.50
C HIS A 239 31.96 -1.77 -9.43
N PRO A 240 31.92 -1.03 -10.55
CA PRO A 240 31.43 0.37 -10.56
C PRO A 240 29.92 0.54 -10.30
N MET A 241 29.19 -0.55 -10.03
CA MET A 241 27.74 -0.50 -9.87
C MET A 241 27.34 -0.36 -8.41
N SER A 242 26.18 0.23 -8.16
CA SER A 242 25.53 0.25 -6.85
C SER A 242 24.16 -0.42 -6.90
N ILE A 243 23.77 -0.98 -5.76
CA ILE A 243 22.41 -1.44 -5.49
C ILE A 243 21.71 -0.33 -4.72
N LYS A 244 20.73 0.32 -5.34
CA LYS A 244 19.87 1.27 -4.66
C LYS A 244 18.79 0.52 -3.89
N VAL A 245 18.59 0.84 -2.62
CA VAL A 245 17.50 0.29 -1.79
C VAL A 245 16.60 1.41 -1.31
N PHE A 246 15.32 1.10 -1.07
CA PHE A 246 14.43 1.94 -0.29
C PHE A 246 14.19 1.30 1.08
N THR A 247 14.28 2.09 2.15
CA THR A 247 13.96 1.65 3.51
C THR A 247 13.19 2.71 4.27
N THR A 248 12.16 2.31 5.02
CA THR A 248 11.48 3.19 6.00
C THR A 248 12.23 3.31 7.32
N ARG A 249 13.29 2.51 7.49
CA ARG A 249 14.12 2.41 8.69
C ARG A 249 15.61 2.70 8.39
N PRO A 250 15.97 3.88 7.85
CA PRO A 250 17.38 4.22 7.67
C PRO A 250 18.13 4.36 9.02
N ASP A 251 17.40 4.52 10.13
CA ASP A 251 17.96 4.47 11.49
C ASP A 251 18.67 3.14 11.82
N THR A 252 18.31 2.06 11.13
CA THR A 252 18.85 0.72 11.40
C THR A 252 19.98 0.30 10.44
N LEU A 253 20.48 1.21 9.59
CA LEU A 253 21.46 0.92 8.53
C LEU A 253 22.74 0.22 9.01
N PHE A 254 23.23 0.53 10.22
CA PHE A 254 24.41 -0.10 10.82
C PHE A 254 24.20 -1.59 11.14
N GLY A 255 22.93 -2.01 11.26
CA GLY A 255 22.51 -3.38 11.51
C GLY A 255 22.23 -4.16 10.23
N ALA A 256 22.42 -3.56 9.05
CA ALA A 256 22.25 -4.25 7.77
C ALA A 256 23.41 -5.24 7.54
N THR A 257 23.11 -6.54 7.60
CA THR A 257 24.12 -7.62 7.57
C THR A 257 24.11 -8.41 6.26
N TYR A 258 23.12 -8.22 5.40
CA TYR A 258 23.05 -8.74 4.05
C TYR A 258 22.10 -7.90 3.20
N MET A 259 22.16 -8.10 1.88
CA MET A 259 21.22 -7.51 0.93
C MET A 259 20.39 -8.59 0.25
N VAL A 260 19.20 -8.22 -0.20
CA VAL A 260 18.34 -9.12 -0.97
C VAL A 260 17.83 -8.42 -2.23
N LEU A 261 18.03 -9.05 -3.37
CA LEU A 261 17.52 -8.66 -4.68
C LEU A 261 16.31 -9.51 -5.06
N ALA A 262 15.33 -8.90 -5.72
CA ALA A 262 14.28 -9.65 -6.40
C ALA A 262 14.87 -10.54 -7.51
N PRO A 263 14.30 -11.72 -7.79
CA PRO A 263 14.71 -12.58 -8.91
C PRO A 263 14.80 -11.86 -10.27
N GLU A 264 13.93 -10.87 -10.48
CA GLU A 264 13.85 -10.10 -11.73
C GLU A 264 14.76 -8.85 -11.74
N HIS A 265 15.60 -8.65 -10.72
CA HIS A 265 16.36 -7.42 -10.54
C HIS A 265 17.44 -7.25 -11.64
N PRO A 266 17.52 -6.06 -12.30
CA PRO A 266 18.34 -5.87 -13.50
C PRO A 266 19.85 -5.96 -13.26
N LEU A 267 20.31 -5.87 -12.01
CA LEU A 267 21.72 -6.03 -11.65
C LEU A 267 22.20 -7.49 -11.77
N ILE A 268 21.33 -8.47 -11.57
CA ILE A 268 21.70 -9.90 -11.58
C ILE A 268 22.40 -10.32 -12.88
N PRO A 269 21.86 -10.06 -14.09
CA PRO A 269 22.55 -10.41 -15.34
C PRO A 269 23.85 -9.62 -15.55
N GLN A 270 23.99 -8.43 -14.95
CA GLN A 270 25.17 -7.57 -15.11
C GLN A 270 26.36 -8.08 -14.29
N VAL A 271 26.12 -8.67 -13.12
CA VAL A 271 27.18 -9.24 -12.27
C VAL A 271 27.56 -10.67 -12.61
N LYS A 272 26.89 -11.29 -13.60
CA LYS A 272 27.15 -12.68 -14.03
C LYS A 272 28.64 -13.05 -14.13
N PRO A 273 29.55 -12.23 -14.71
CA PRO A 273 30.95 -12.60 -14.82
C PRO A 273 31.67 -12.87 -13.48
N ALA A 274 31.18 -12.30 -12.38
CA ALA A 274 31.77 -12.44 -11.04
C ALA A 274 31.07 -13.50 -10.18
N VAL A 275 29.91 -14.03 -10.60
CA VAL A 275 29.11 -14.99 -9.82
C VAL A 275 29.65 -16.41 -10.00
N GLN A 276 29.97 -17.08 -8.89
CA GLN A 276 30.56 -18.42 -8.86
C GLN A 276 29.53 -19.55 -8.97
N ASN A 277 28.25 -19.30 -8.65
CA ASN A 277 27.16 -20.29 -8.64
C ASN A 277 26.02 -19.92 -9.60
N TRP A 278 26.36 -19.41 -10.80
CA TRP A 278 25.37 -18.88 -11.75
C TRP A 278 24.23 -19.86 -12.10
N ASP A 279 24.53 -21.15 -12.28
CA ASP A 279 23.51 -22.15 -12.62
C ASP A 279 22.50 -22.39 -11.49
N GLU A 280 22.88 -22.15 -10.24
CA GLU A 280 21.97 -22.20 -9.09
C GLU A 280 21.04 -20.98 -9.06
N ILE A 281 21.61 -19.79 -9.30
CA ILE A 281 20.87 -18.53 -9.40
C ILE A 281 19.84 -18.59 -10.51
N LEU A 282 20.23 -19.04 -11.71
CA LEU A 282 19.33 -19.14 -12.85
C LEU A 282 18.15 -20.08 -12.56
N ARG A 283 18.42 -21.26 -11.99
CA ARG A 283 17.37 -22.20 -11.58
C ARG A 283 16.43 -21.59 -10.54
N TYR A 284 16.96 -20.84 -9.58
CA TYR A 284 16.14 -20.18 -8.56
C TYR A 284 15.25 -19.10 -9.16
N ILE A 285 15.75 -18.32 -10.12
CA ILE A 285 14.98 -17.32 -10.86
C ILE A 285 13.85 -18.00 -11.63
N GLU A 286 14.15 -19.03 -12.42
CA GLU A 286 13.14 -19.77 -13.20
C GLU A 286 12.02 -20.38 -12.33
N VAL A 287 12.37 -20.88 -11.13
CA VAL A 287 11.38 -21.40 -10.17
C VAL A 287 10.57 -20.27 -9.55
N SER A 288 11.21 -19.14 -9.25
CA SER A 288 10.57 -17.99 -8.61
C SER A 288 9.62 -17.25 -9.55
N GLU A 289 9.94 -17.16 -10.84
CA GLU A 289 9.08 -16.56 -11.87
C GLU A 289 7.78 -17.34 -12.10
N ARG A 290 7.74 -18.63 -11.75
CA ARG A 290 6.52 -19.46 -11.81
C ARG A 290 5.60 -19.24 -10.61
N LYS A 291 6.04 -18.52 -9.58
CA LYS A 291 5.24 -18.23 -8.38
C LYS A 291 4.51 -16.91 -8.57
N THR A 292 3.29 -16.82 -8.03
CA THR A 292 2.55 -15.56 -8.01
C THR A 292 3.13 -14.59 -6.98
N GLU A 293 2.90 -13.28 -7.14
CA GLU A 293 3.33 -12.27 -6.15
C GLU A 293 2.74 -12.59 -4.76
N ILE A 294 1.47 -13.00 -4.68
CA ILE A 294 0.82 -13.42 -3.43
C ILE A 294 1.53 -14.63 -2.82
N ASP A 295 1.87 -15.64 -3.63
CA ASP A 295 2.58 -16.83 -3.13
C ASP A 295 4.00 -16.55 -2.66
N ARG A 296 4.60 -15.46 -3.15
CA ARG A 296 5.92 -14.98 -2.73
C ARG A 296 5.88 -14.20 -1.42
N THR A 297 4.78 -13.50 -1.14
CA THR A 297 4.62 -12.65 0.06
C THR A 297 3.84 -13.28 1.21
N LYS A 298 3.34 -14.52 1.08
CA LYS A 298 2.65 -15.24 2.17
C LYS A 298 3.57 -15.41 3.39
N ALA A 299 3.09 -14.96 4.55
CA ALA A 299 3.84 -14.99 5.81
C ALA A 299 4.20 -16.43 6.26
N GLU A 300 3.27 -17.37 6.10
CA GLU A 300 3.40 -18.78 6.54
C GLU A 300 4.41 -19.60 5.72
N ARG A 301 4.96 -19.03 4.65
CA ARG A 301 5.84 -19.77 3.74
C ARG A 301 7.29 -19.71 4.22
N GLU A 302 7.96 -20.85 4.14
CA GLU A 302 9.39 -20.94 4.40
C GLU A 302 10.15 -19.99 3.46
N LYS A 303 10.94 -19.07 4.04
CA LYS A 303 11.73 -18.12 3.26
C LYS A 303 12.78 -18.88 2.44
N THR A 304 12.93 -18.58 1.16
CA THR A 304 13.93 -19.19 0.28
C THR A 304 14.81 -18.13 -0.34
N GLY A 305 16.03 -18.48 -0.72
CA GLY A 305 16.95 -17.57 -1.39
C GLY A 305 18.27 -18.26 -1.71
N VAL A 306 19.03 -17.66 -2.63
CA VAL A 306 20.35 -18.14 -3.05
C VAL A 306 21.33 -16.98 -3.01
N GLU A 307 22.48 -17.17 -2.38
CA GLU A 307 23.56 -16.18 -2.33
C GLU A 307 24.23 -16.04 -3.70
N LEU A 308 24.52 -14.81 -4.12
CA LEU A 308 25.38 -14.50 -5.26
C LEU A 308 26.86 -14.69 -4.87
N LYS A 309 27.33 -15.94 -4.82
CA LYS A 309 28.69 -16.24 -4.36
C LYS A 309 29.73 -15.54 -5.23
N GLY A 310 30.67 -14.84 -4.58
CA GLY A 310 31.70 -14.05 -5.27
C GLY A 310 31.30 -12.60 -5.53
N VAL A 311 30.07 -12.20 -5.21
CA VAL A 311 29.60 -10.81 -5.33
C VAL A 311 29.05 -10.35 -3.99
N LYS A 312 29.63 -9.26 -3.46
CA LYS A 312 29.21 -8.66 -2.19
C LYS A 312 28.87 -7.20 -2.37
N ALA A 313 28.13 -6.65 -1.42
CA ALA A 313 27.87 -5.23 -1.32
C ALA A 313 28.66 -4.63 -0.15
N ILE A 314 28.97 -3.35 -0.21
CA ILE A 314 29.61 -2.60 0.88
C ILE A 314 28.54 -1.81 1.61
N ASN A 315 28.37 -2.08 2.91
CA ASN A 315 27.49 -1.27 3.75
C ASN A 315 28.04 0.16 3.84
N PRO A 316 27.31 1.20 3.41
CA PRO A 316 27.85 2.54 3.33
C PRO A 316 28.06 3.19 4.72
N ALA A 317 27.43 2.67 5.78
CA ALA A 317 27.64 3.12 7.16
C ALA A 317 28.85 2.44 7.81
N THR A 318 28.93 1.11 7.76
CA THR A 318 29.99 0.35 8.48
C THR A 318 31.24 0.12 7.64
N LYS A 319 31.15 0.28 6.31
CA LYS A 319 32.17 -0.08 5.30
C LYS A 319 32.50 -1.57 5.25
N GLU A 320 31.72 -2.41 5.92
CA GLU A 320 31.88 -3.87 5.88
C GLU A 320 31.28 -4.45 4.59
N GLU A 321 31.90 -5.52 4.08
CA GLU A 321 31.32 -6.33 3.02
C GLU A 321 30.19 -7.20 3.56
N ILE A 322 29.03 -7.17 2.90
CA ILE A 322 27.86 -7.98 3.22
C ILE A 322 27.42 -8.81 2.01
N PRO A 323 26.96 -10.07 2.22
CA PRO A 323 26.54 -10.93 1.12
C PRO A 323 25.26 -10.41 0.46
N ILE A 324 25.09 -10.73 -0.83
CA ILE A 324 23.89 -10.40 -1.60
C ILE A 324 23.15 -11.70 -1.91
N PHE A 325 21.87 -11.77 -1.56
CA PHE A 325 20.98 -12.88 -1.87
C PHE A 325 19.99 -12.51 -2.98
N VAL A 326 19.57 -13.50 -3.74
CA VAL A 326 18.37 -13.43 -4.59
C VAL A 326 17.27 -14.20 -3.86
N ALA A 327 16.17 -13.53 -3.52
CA ALA A 327 15.07 -14.16 -2.79
C ALA A 327 13.70 -13.69 -3.28
N ASP A 328 12.74 -14.61 -3.32
CA ASP A 328 11.43 -14.38 -3.90
C ASP A 328 10.52 -13.48 -3.06
N TYR A 329 10.78 -13.33 -1.76
CA TYR A 329 9.99 -12.43 -0.89
C TYR A 329 10.20 -10.94 -1.19
N VAL A 330 11.25 -10.58 -1.95
CA VAL A 330 11.46 -9.22 -2.49
C VAL A 330 10.84 -9.14 -3.88
N LEU A 331 10.04 -8.10 -4.12
CA LEU A 331 9.31 -7.92 -5.39
C LEU A 331 9.99 -6.85 -6.25
N GLY A 332 10.30 -7.18 -7.51
CA GLY A 332 10.99 -6.25 -8.42
C GLY A 332 10.22 -4.95 -8.70
N GLY A 333 8.89 -5.02 -8.71
CA GLY A 333 8.01 -3.85 -8.93
C GLY A 333 7.64 -3.08 -7.67
N TYR A 334 8.31 -3.32 -6.53
CA TYR A 334 8.09 -2.57 -5.29
C TYR A 334 9.39 -1.96 -4.78
N GLY A 335 9.35 -0.66 -4.46
CA GLY A 335 10.56 0.10 -4.12
C GLY A 335 11.55 0.07 -5.29
N THR A 336 12.77 -0.38 -5.04
CA THR A 336 13.83 -0.52 -6.04
C THR A 336 14.02 -1.96 -6.53
N GLY A 337 13.20 -2.91 -6.06
CA GLY A 337 13.43 -4.34 -6.28
C GLY A 337 14.60 -4.91 -5.47
N ALA A 338 15.14 -4.14 -4.52
CA ALA A 338 16.21 -4.54 -3.62
C ALA A 338 15.98 -3.97 -2.21
N ILE A 339 16.39 -4.72 -1.18
CA ILE A 339 16.34 -4.29 0.22
C ILE A 339 17.69 -4.48 0.92
N MET A 340 17.95 -3.63 1.91
CA MET A 340 18.92 -3.93 2.96
C MET A 340 18.20 -4.73 4.05
N ALA A 341 18.78 -5.82 4.49
CA ALA A 341 18.16 -6.67 5.49
C ALA A 341 18.75 -6.42 6.88
N VAL A 342 17.89 -6.14 7.86
CA VAL A 342 18.29 -5.79 9.24
C VAL A 342 17.63 -6.74 10.25
N PRO A 343 18.19 -7.94 10.44
CA PRO A 343 17.53 -9.02 11.17
C PRO A 343 17.15 -8.73 12.62
N ALA A 344 17.85 -7.82 13.30
CA ALA A 344 17.51 -7.48 14.68
C ALA A 344 16.23 -6.64 14.80
N HIS A 345 15.75 -6.08 13.68
CA HIS A 345 14.69 -5.05 13.66
C HIS A 345 13.61 -5.26 12.57
N ASP A 346 13.66 -6.36 11.80
CA ASP A 346 12.62 -6.80 10.87
C ASP A 346 12.40 -8.33 11.02
N GLU A 347 11.16 -8.75 11.19
CA GLU A 347 10.78 -10.16 11.41
C GLU A 347 11.10 -11.07 10.21
N ARG A 348 10.92 -10.58 8.98
CA ARG A 348 11.19 -11.37 7.77
C ARG A 348 12.70 -11.56 7.60
N ASP A 349 13.46 -10.51 7.87
CA ASP A 349 14.91 -10.55 7.81
C ASP A 349 15.49 -11.41 8.93
N TYR A 350 14.86 -11.42 10.11
CA TYR A 350 15.20 -12.31 11.22
C TYR A 350 15.02 -13.79 10.84
N GLU A 351 13.84 -14.16 10.33
CA GLU A 351 13.55 -15.53 9.90
C GLU A 351 14.54 -16.00 8.82
N PHE A 352 14.79 -15.15 7.83
CA PHE A 352 15.75 -15.44 6.77
C PHE A 352 17.17 -15.59 7.35
N ALA A 353 17.62 -14.66 8.20
CA ALA A 353 18.93 -14.75 8.84
C ALA A 353 19.11 -16.00 9.68
N LYS A 354 18.09 -16.40 10.44
CA LYS A 354 18.12 -17.64 11.25
C LYS A 354 18.25 -18.87 10.36
N LYS A 355 17.52 -18.92 9.25
CA LYS A 355 17.58 -20.04 8.29
C LYS A 355 18.95 -20.15 7.62
N PHE A 356 19.52 -19.04 7.19
CA PHE A 356 20.78 -18.99 6.44
C PHE A 356 22.00 -18.73 7.34
N GLN A 357 21.83 -18.74 8.66
CA GLN A 357 22.88 -18.50 9.67
C GLN A 357 23.65 -17.19 9.44
N LEU A 358 22.92 -16.14 9.08
CA LEU A 358 23.47 -14.81 8.81
C LEU A 358 23.61 -14.00 10.11
N PRO A 359 24.54 -13.02 10.18
CA PRO A 359 24.73 -12.20 11.37
C PRO A 359 23.47 -11.40 11.73
N ILE A 360 23.21 -11.29 13.02
CA ILE A 360 22.11 -10.49 13.59
C ILE A 360 22.73 -9.45 14.51
N ARG A 361 22.66 -8.17 14.15
CA ARG A 361 23.29 -7.06 14.89
C ARG A 361 22.21 -6.11 15.38
N GLN A 362 22.08 -6.00 16.70
CA GLN A 362 21.21 -5.02 17.33
C GLN A 362 21.84 -3.63 17.22
N VAL A 363 21.06 -2.68 16.70
CA VAL A 363 21.45 -1.27 16.58
C VAL A 363 20.41 -0.31 17.16
N ILE A 364 19.27 -0.82 17.62
CA ILE A 364 18.26 -0.07 18.37
C ILE A 364 18.05 -0.72 19.73
N GLU A 365 18.23 0.07 20.77
CA GLU A 365 17.85 -0.23 22.14
C GLU A 365 16.38 0.17 22.36
N PRO A 366 15.53 -0.75 22.86
CA PRO A 366 14.12 -0.51 23.08
C PRO A 366 13.87 0.69 23.99
N THR A 367 13.01 1.62 23.56
CA THR A 367 12.61 2.77 24.38
C THR A 367 11.12 2.73 24.69
N TYR A 368 10.78 2.88 25.96
CA TYR A 368 9.41 2.84 26.44
C TYR A 368 9.06 4.13 27.15
N THR A 369 7.94 4.75 26.75
CA THR A 369 7.38 5.91 27.45
C THR A 369 6.20 5.47 28.30
N GLN A 370 6.22 5.82 29.58
CA GLN A 370 5.13 5.59 30.50
C GLN A 370 3.96 6.53 30.18
N THR A 371 2.84 5.94 29.77
CA THR A 371 1.62 6.66 29.35
C THR A 371 0.48 6.56 30.36
N THR A 372 0.64 5.75 31.40
CA THR A 372 -0.37 5.54 32.45
C THR A 372 0.19 5.89 33.82
N GLU A 373 -0.70 6.25 34.74
CA GLU A 373 -0.33 6.46 36.14
C GLU A 373 -0.09 5.13 36.88
N PRO A 374 0.78 5.11 37.91
CA PRO A 374 1.63 6.22 38.32
C PRO A 374 2.88 6.37 37.43
N GLY A 375 3.27 7.61 37.14
CA GLY A 375 4.51 7.92 36.44
C GLY A 375 4.34 8.31 34.98
N ILE A 376 3.15 8.78 34.60
CA ILE A 376 2.93 9.39 33.29
C ILE A 376 3.89 10.57 33.09
N VAL A 377 4.55 10.62 31.94
CA VAL A 377 5.46 11.74 31.61
C VAL A 377 4.68 13.06 31.64
N LYS A 378 5.28 14.09 32.25
CA LYS A 378 4.74 15.45 32.23
C LYS A 378 5.20 16.19 30.98
N ALA A 379 4.27 16.49 30.08
CA ALA A 379 4.57 17.18 28.83
C ALA A 379 5.25 18.54 29.07
N GLY A 380 6.34 18.81 28.36
CA GLY A 380 7.08 20.08 28.41
C GLY A 380 8.09 20.22 29.56
N GLU A 381 8.17 19.26 30.49
CA GLU A 381 9.21 19.23 31.52
C GLU A 381 10.48 18.51 31.02
N PRO A 382 11.69 18.99 31.37
CA PRO A 382 12.94 18.36 30.95
C PRO A 382 13.15 16.99 31.61
N TYR A 383 13.93 16.13 30.94
CA TYR A 383 14.31 14.82 31.47
C TYR A 383 15.63 14.90 32.26
N ASP A 384 15.68 14.27 33.43
CA ASP A 384 16.95 13.84 34.03
C ASP A 384 17.37 12.51 33.40
N HIS A 385 18.62 12.44 32.94
CA HIS A 385 19.19 11.22 32.37
C HIS A 385 19.89 10.43 33.47
N ARG A 386 19.64 9.11 33.53
CA ARG A 386 20.23 8.24 34.55
C ARG A 386 20.70 6.93 33.95
N GLU A 387 21.95 6.58 34.18
CA GLU A 387 22.48 5.23 33.98
C GLU A 387 21.97 4.35 35.13
N ALA A 388 21.39 3.21 34.80
CA ALA A 388 20.62 2.40 35.73
C ALA A 388 20.76 0.90 35.46
N ILE A 389 20.28 0.10 36.42
CA ILE A 389 20.13 -1.36 36.28
C ILE A 389 18.69 -1.78 36.53
N ILE A 390 18.33 -2.92 35.95
CA ILE A 390 17.17 -3.75 36.29
C ILE A 390 17.73 -5.14 36.58
N ALA A 391 17.77 -5.55 37.85
CA ALA A 391 18.29 -6.85 38.27
C ALA A 391 17.15 -7.87 38.45
N ILE A 392 17.13 -8.86 37.57
CA ILE A 392 16.27 -10.04 37.68
C ILE A 392 17.03 -11.07 38.52
N VAL A 393 16.47 -11.43 39.68
CA VAL A 393 17.13 -12.34 40.63
C VAL A 393 16.28 -13.58 40.83
N LYS A 394 16.85 -14.75 40.50
CA LYS A 394 16.20 -16.05 40.71
C LYS A 394 16.54 -16.62 42.08
N HIS A 395 15.57 -17.31 42.66
CA HIS A 395 15.71 -18.05 43.90
C HIS A 395 16.68 -19.24 43.73
N TRP A 396 17.44 -19.58 44.79
CA TRP A 396 18.46 -20.64 44.76
C TRP A 396 17.90 -22.06 44.56
N ILE A 397 16.69 -22.34 45.07
CA ILE A 397 15.98 -23.63 44.89
C ILE A 397 14.71 -23.53 44.01
N GLU A 398 13.83 -22.56 44.25
CA GLU A 398 12.53 -22.47 43.59
C GLU A 398 12.60 -21.81 42.21
N ASP A 399 11.67 -22.13 41.30
CA ASP A 399 11.53 -21.42 40.03
C ASP A 399 10.72 -20.11 40.21
N LYS A 400 11.26 -19.24 41.07
CA LYS A 400 10.70 -17.94 41.43
C LYS A 400 11.77 -16.87 41.35
N TYR A 401 11.30 -15.64 41.22
CA TYR A 401 12.12 -14.46 41.05
C TYR A 401 11.71 -13.39 42.05
N ILE A 402 12.67 -12.57 42.47
CA ILE A 402 12.40 -11.42 43.33
C ILE A 402 11.63 -10.38 42.52
N ALA A 403 10.56 -9.86 43.11
CA ALA A 403 9.84 -8.68 42.64
C ALA A 403 9.65 -7.72 43.82
N LEU A 404 9.75 -6.43 43.53
CA LEU A 404 9.55 -5.36 44.50
C LEU A 404 8.19 -4.71 44.28
N LYS A 405 7.38 -4.72 45.33
CA LYS A 405 6.14 -3.96 45.40
C LYS A 405 6.40 -2.66 46.13
N TRP A 406 6.26 -1.55 45.42
CA TRP A 406 6.44 -0.22 45.99
C TRP A 406 5.26 0.10 46.92
N LYS A 407 5.54 0.54 48.15
CA LYS A 407 4.50 0.82 49.16
C LYS A 407 3.84 2.18 48.98
N LYS A 408 4.59 3.16 48.45
CA LYS A 408 4.15 4.56 48.28
C LYS A 408 3.62 4.86 46.88
N VAL A 409 3.84 3.97 45.92
CA VAL A 409 3.46 4.10 44.51
C VAL A 409 3.01 2.72 44.04
N ALA A 410 1.95 2.61 43.23
CA ALA A 410 1.46 1.33 42.73
C ALA A 410 2.35 0.75 41.61
N TRP A 411 3.63 0.52 41.92
CA TRP A 411 4.60 -0.09 41.03
C TRP A 411 4.97 -1.50 41.47
N GLY A 412 5.01 -2.40 40.50
CA GLY A 412 5.62 -3.71 40.60
C GLY A 412 6.84 -3.77 39.70
N THR A 413 8.02 -3.93 40.28
CA THR A 413 9.29 -3.89 39.54
C THR A 413 10.16 -5.10 39.87
N PHE A 414 11.22 -5.28 39.10
CA PHE A 414 12.41 -5.99 39.56
C PHE A 414 13.22 -5.04 40.45
N ILE A 415 14.39 -5.48 40.91
CA ILE A 415 15.33 -4.64 41.64
C ILE A 415 15.87 -3.57 40.68
N THR A 416 15.82 -2.31 41.07
CA THR A 416 16.20 -1.19 40.18
C THR A 416 17.16 -0.25 40.87
N GLY A 417 18.21 0.14 40.17
CA GLY A 417 19.29 0.90 40.80
C GLY A 417 19.96 1.90 39.90
N GLY A 418 20.75 2.80 40.49
CA GLY A 418 21.65 3.69 39.74
C GLY A 418 22.99 3.03 39.47
N ILE A 419 23.64 3.40 38.37
CA ILE A 419 25.06 3.09 38.16
C ILE A 419 25.85 4.36 38.52
N GLU A 420 26.65 4.28 39.58
CA GLU A 420 27.48 5.39 40.02
C GLU A 420 28.78 5.49 39.21
N GLU A 421 29.44 6.65 39.24
CA GLU A 421 30.66 6.89 38.45
C GLU A 421 31.78 5.91 38.82
N GLY A 422 32.34 5.23 37.81
CA GLY A 422 33.39 4.22 37.98
C GLY A 422 32.89 2.82 38.32
N GLN A 423 31.59 2.61 38.48
CA GLN A 423 30.98 1.32 38.75
C GLN A 423 30.58 0.59 37.47
N THR A 424 30.79 -0.72 37.42
CA THR A 424 30.24 -1.56 36.33
C THR A 424 28.74 -1.86 36.57
N PRO A 425 27.94 -2.13 35.52
CA PRO A 425 26.54 -2.55 35.71
C PRO A 425 26.41 -3.78 36.61
N GLU A 426 27.33 -4.74 36.51
CA GLU A 426 27.34 -5.94 37.37
C GLU A 426 27.53 -5.58 38.85
N GLU A 427 28.51 -4.74 39.17
CA GLU A 427 28.75 -4.29 40.54
C GLU A 427 27.55 -3.51 41.08
N ALA A 428 26.96 -2.63 40.27
CA ALA A 428 25.74 -1.89 40.61
C ALA A 428 24.60 -2.86 40.95
N GLY A 429 24.35 -3.84 40.09
CA GLY A 429 23.34 -4.86 40.35
C GLY A 429 23.58 -5.62 41.65
N ARG A 430 24.81 -6.04 41.96
CA ARG A 430 25.12 -6.73 43.22
C ARG A 430 24.88 -5.85 44.45
N MET A 431 25.26 -4.58 44.39
CA MET A 431 25.03 -3.64 45.51
C MET A 431 23.54 -3.40 45.74
N GLU A 432 22.78 -3.14 44.67
CA GLU A 432 21.34 -2.86 44.74
C GLU A 432 20.55 -4.09 45.21
N ILE A 433 20.95 -5.30 44.79
CA ILE A 433 20.38 -6.54 45.35
C ILE A 433 20.63 -6.59 46.86
N LYS A 434 21.85 -6.32 47.31
CA LYS A 434 22.16 -6.35 48.75
C LYS A 434 21.40 -5.25 49.50
N GLU A 435 21.27 -4.05 48.95
CA GLU A 435 20.62 -2.91 49.60
C GLU A 435 19.10 -3.10 49.70
N GLU A 436 18.42 -3.37 48.58
CA GLU A 436 16.96 -3.48 48.53
C GLU A 436 16.46 -4.80 49.14
N THR A 437 17.29 -5.85 49.12
CA THR A 437 16.87 -7.19 49.55
C THR A 437 17.68 -7.81 50.67
N GLY A 438 18.87 -7.32 51.02
CA GLY A 438 19.74 -7.92 52.04
C GLY A 438 20.49 -9.18 51.61
N TYR A 439 20.20 -9.79 50.45
CA TYR A 439 20.85 -11.04 50.03
C TYR A 439 22.33 -10.84 49.69
N LEU A 440 23.18 -11.79 50.11
CA LEU A 440 24.64 -11.62 50.09
C LEU A 440 25.34 -12.26 48.90
N HIS A 441 24.81 -13.36 48.36
CA HIS A 441 25.48 -14.18 47.36
C HIS A 441 24.73 -14.27 46.02
N PRO A 442 24.43 -13.13 45.34
CA PRO A 442 23.91 -13.18 43.98
C PRO A 442 25.04 -13.54 43.01
N LYS A 443 24.91 -14.63 42.27
CA LYS A 443 25.82 -14.99 41.18
C LYS A 443 25.35 -14.34 39.89
N PHE A 444 26.17 -13.49 39.28
CA PHE A 444 25.90 -12.94 37.95
C PHE A 444 25.91 -14.04 36.89
N ILE A 445 24.88 -14.06 36.05
CA ILE A 445 24.71 -15.04 34.99
C ILE A 445 24.81 -14.40 33.61
N LYS A 446 24.12 -13.27 33.39
CA LYS A 446 24.00 -12.67 32.05
C LYS A 446 23.59 -11.20 32.09
N ASP A 447 24.17 -10.39 31.20
CA ASP A 447 23.60 -9.11 30.77
C ASP A 447 22.76 -9.35 29.51
N PHE A 448 21.47 -9.03 29.56
CA PHE A 448 20.58 -9.18 28.41
C PHE A 448 20.71 -8.04 27.40
N GLY A 449 21.23 -6.89 27.83
CA GLY A 449 21.27 -5.65 27.06
C GLY A 449 20.49 -4.53 27.75
N VAL A 450 20.30 -3.45 27.00
CA VAL A 450 19.78 -2.20 27.56
C VAL A 450 18.37 -1.90 27.07
N VAL A 451 17.54 -1.38 27.98
CA VAL A 451 16.24 -0.76 27.69
C VAL A 451 16.20 0.66 28.24
N HIS A 452 15.48 1.54 27.55
CA HIS A 452 15.26 2.92 27.98
C HIS A 452 13.85 3.11 28.51
N GLY A 453 13.73 3.76 29.68
CA GLY A 453 12.45 4.08 30.30
C GLY A 453 12.27 5.59 30.47
N LYS A 454 11.30 6.17 29.76
CA LYS A 454 10.85 7.56 29.90
C LYS A 454 9.62 7.60 30.81
N PHE A 455 9.76 8.11 32.03
CA PHE A 455 8.66 8.15 33.02
C PHE A 455 8.80 9.32 33.98
N TYR A 456 7.70 9.73 34.63
CA TYR A 456 7.77 10.69 35.73
C TYR A 456 8.09 9.98 37.04
N HIS A 457 9.23 10.32 37.63
CA HIS A 457 9.69 9.74 38.89
C HIS A 457 8.96 10.39 40.07
N VAL A 458 7.85 9.79 40.51
CA VAL A 458 6.94 10.37 41.51
C VAL A 458 7.67 10.86 42.79
N PRO A 459 8.56 10.08 43.44
CA PRO A 459 9.29 10.56 44.62
C PRO A 459 10.20 11.77 44.38
N LYS A 460 10.90 11.82 43.24
CA LYS A 460 11.89 12.85 42.90
C LYS A 460 11.28 14.04 42.14
N LYS A 461 10.03 13.91 41.72
CA LYS A 461 9.22 14.93 41.04
C LYS A 461 9.85 15.47 39.76
N THR A 462 10.39 14.58 38.93
CA THR A 462 11.02 14.92 37.64
C THR A 462 10.67 13.90 36.57
N ASN A 463 10.60 14.31 35.31
CA ASN A 463 10.67 13.36 34.20
C ASN A 463 12.07 12.75 34.17
N ARG A 464 12.14 11.44 33.98
CA ARG A 464 13.38 10.66 33.93
C ARG A 464 13.47 9.86 32.66
N ASN A 465 14.66 9.85 32.06
CA ASN A 465 15.05 8.96 30.99
C ASN A 465 16.14 8.02 31.52
N ALA A 466 15.73 6.82 31.91
CA ALA A 466 16.62 5.81 32.50
C ALA A 466 17.19 4.91 31.40
N HIS A 467 18.52 4.88 31.29
CA HIS A 467 19.27 3.95 30.46
C HIS A 467 19.62 2.71 31.31
N ALA A 468 18.83 1.65 31.19
CA ALA A 468 18.83 0.55 32.16
C ALA A 468 19.39 -0.75 31.59
N HIS A 469 20.50 -1.23 32.15
CA HIS A 469 21.03 -2.57 31.88
C HIS A 469 20.16 -3.63 32.54
N VAL A 470 19.67 -4.61 31.77
CA VAL A 470 18.86 -5.71 32.30
C VAL A 470 19.76 -6.89 32.61
N LEU A 471 19.97 -7.15 33.90
CA LEU A 471 20.95 -8.10 34.41
C LEU A 471 20.26 -9.29 35.07
N TYR A 472 20.79 -10.49 34.87
CA TYR A 472 20.28 -11.73 35.44
C TYR A 472 21.25 -12.31 36.46
N TYR A 473 20.71 -12.60 37.64
CA TYR A 473 21.42 -13.19 38.77
C TYR A 473 20.65 -14.42 39.29
N GLU A 474 21.41 -15.37 39.82
CA GLU A 474 20.89 -16.49 40.61
C GLU A 474 21.47 -16.42 42.01
N LEU A 475 20.63 -16.46 43.04
CA LEU A 475 21.13 -16.57 44.41
C LEU A 475 21.76 -17.94 44.64
N GLU A 476 22.85 -17.99 45.38
CA GLU A 476 23.51 -19.26 45.75
C GLU A 476 22.89 -19.88 47.02
N ASP A 477 22.39 -19.05 47.94
CA ASP A 477 21.81 -19.47 49.21
C ASP A 477 20.81 -18.42 49.76
N ASP A 478 20.34 -18.63 50.99
CA ASP A 478 19.41 -17.76 51.70
C ASP A 478 20.08 -16.74 52.63
N ALA A 479 21.42 -16.60 52.57
CA ALA A 479 22.17 -15.74 53.47
C ALA A 479 21.83 -14.26 53.23
N ARG A 480 21.47 -13.57 54.32
CA ARG A 480 20.89 -12.22 54.27
C ARG A 480 21.35 -11.34 55.43
N ASP A 481 21.74 -10.11 55.13
CA ASP A 481 21.90 -9.02 56.10
C ASP A 481 20.54 -8.36 56.42
N GLY A 482 20.49 -7.60 57.52
CA GLY A 482 19.33 -6.76 57.81
C GLY A 482 19.18 -5.64 56.78
N ILE A 483 17.96 -5.43 56.29
CA ILE A 483 17.63 -4.28 55.43
C ILE A 483 17.41 -3.05 56.31
N SER A 484 17.79 -1.87 55.81
CA SER A 484 17.55 -0.60 56.51
C SER A 484 16.04 -0.36 56.73
N ASP A 485 15.69 0.41 57.76
CA ASP A 485 14.30 0.78 58.01
C ASP A 485 13.73 1.61 56.83
N GLU A 486 14.57 2.43 56.20
CA GLU A 486 14.20 3.25 55.03
C GLU A 486 13.77 2.38 53.84
N GLU A 487 14.55 1.35 53.48
CA GLU A 487 14.20 0.44 52.39
C GLU A 487 12.96 -0.39 52.71
N ASN A 488 12.83 -0.85 53.97
CA ASN A 488 11.62 -1.54 54.44
C ASN A 488 10.37 -0.65 54.37
N GLU A 489 10.49 0.69 54.43
CA GLU A 489 9.36 1.59 54.24
C GLU A 489 8.99 1.81 52.76
N ILE A 490 9.91 1.54 51.84
CA ILE A 490 9.74 1.78 50.40
C ILE A 490 9.24 0.52 49.69
N HIS A 491 9.82 -0.64 49.99
CA HIS A 491 9.62 -1.87 49.25
C HIS A 491 9.02 -3.02 50.10
N GLU A 492 8.20 -3.85 49.46
CA GLU A 492 7.80 -5.17 49.93
C GLU A 492 8.36 -6.21 48.93
N ILE A 493 9.17 -7.15 49.43
CA ILE A 493 9.82 -8.18 48.61
C ILE A 493 8.89 -9.38 48.44
N LEU A 494 8.66 -9.76 47.19
CA LEU A 494 7.81 -10.89 46.81
C LEU A 494 8.61 -11.90 45.99
N TRP A 495 8.35 -13.18 46.23
CA TRP A 495 8.85 -14.27 45.39
C TRP A 495 7.74 -14.71 44.44
N LEU A 496 7.90 -14.43 43.16
CA LEU A 496 6.89 -14.65 42.15
C LEU A 496 7.39 -15.60 41.05
N THR A 497 6.51 -16.47 40.58
CA THR A 497 6.73 -17.24 39.36
C THR A 497 6.73 -16.32 38.13
N ALA A 498 7.27 -16.80 37.00
CA ALA A 498 7.26 -16.04 35.76
C ALA A 498 5.84 -15.63 35.30
N ASP A 499 4.83 -16.46 35.53
CA ASP A 499 3.43 -16.15 35.17
C ASP A 499 2.78 -15.12 36.10
N GLU A 500 3.16 -15.11 37.38
CA GLU A 500 2.75 -14.06 38.31
C GLU A 500 3.42 -12.73 37.97
N LEU A 501 4.71 -12.74 37.61
CA LEU A 501 5.45 -11.56 37.17
C LEU A 501 4.79 -10.87 35.96
N LYS A 502 4.28 -11.64 34.99
CA LYS A 502 3.57 -11.07 33.82
C LYS A 502 2.41 -10.16 34.21
N LYS A 503 1.74 -10.43 35.33
CA LYS A 503 0.60 -9.65 35.84
C LYS A 503 1.02 -8.60 36.86
N PHE A 504 2.13 -8.84 37.54
CA PHE A 504 2.62 -8.01 38.64
C PHE A 504 3.43 -6.81 38.18
N LEU A 505 4.31 -7.00 37.18
CA LEU A 505 5.17 -5.94 36.69
C LEU A 505 4.32 -4.81 36.09
N THR A 506 4.70 -3.57 36.36
CA THR A 506 3.96 -2.40 35.87
C THR A 506 4.70 -1.65 34.75
N PRO A 507 6.02 -1.38 34.81
CA PRO A 507 6.67 -0.60 33.76
C PRO A 507 6.97 -1.48 32.53
N PRO A 508 6.77 -0.99 31.30
CA PRO A 508 7.05 -1.75 30.08
C PRO A 508 8.51 -2.24 29.95
N THR A 509 9.47 -1.49 30.50
CA THR A 509 10.88 -1.89 30.55
C THR A 509 11.10 -3.21 31.28
N HIS A 510 10.32 -3.47 32.33
CA HIS A 510 10.41 -4.69 33.13
C HIS A 510 9.73 -5.86 32.43
N HIS A 511 8.61 -5.62 31.74
CA HIS A 511 8.02 -6.64 30.86
C HIS A 511 8.98 -7.05 29.74
N HIS A 512 9.77 -6.09 29.20
CA HIS A 512 10.83 -6.41 28.25
C HIS A 512 11.90 -7.30 28.87
N GLY A 513 12.38 -6.97 30.08
CA GLY A 513 13.36 -7.80 30.78
C GLY A 513 12.85 -9.22 31.06
N LEU A 514 11.59 -9.35 31.49
CA LEU A 514 10.95 -10.66 31.67
C LEU A 514 10.85 -11.44 30.35
N ARG A 515 10.54 -10.76 29.24
CA ARG A 515 10.52 -11.38 27.91
C ARG A 515 11.89 -11.95 27.53
N TRP A 516 12.97 -11.21 27.77
CA TRP A 516 14.33 -11.72 27.54
C TRP A 516 14.70 -12.90 28.44
N LEU A 517 14.30 -12.84 29.71
CA LEU A 517 14.46 -13.97 30.65
C LEU A 517 13.78 -15.25 30.14
N LEU A 518 12.59 -15.11 29.55
CA LEU A 518 11.82 -16.22 29.00
C LEU A 518 12.33 -16.72 27.64
N GLY A 519 13.45 -16.17 27.14
CA GLY A 519 14.09 -16.62 25.91
C GLY A 519 13.35 -16.21 24.64
N ASP A 520 12.48 -15.20 24.69
CA ASP A 520 11.85 -14.65 23.49
C ASP A 520 12.91 -13.96 22.63
N THR A 521 13.01 -14.41 21.37
CA THR A 521 14.00 -13.92 20.39
C THR A 521 13.36 -13.09 19.28
N THR A 522 12.11 -12.67 19.46
CA THR A 522 11.40 -11.81 18.50
C THR A 522 12.18 -10.50 18.31
N PRO A 523 12.45 -10.08 17.07
CA PRO A 523 13.19 -8.84 16.81
C PRO A 523 12.43 -7.62 17.32
N TYR A 524 13.16 -6.60 17.75
CA TYR A 524 12.55 -5.34 18.19
C TYR A 524 12.31 -4.43 16.99
N THR A 525 11.05 -4.29 16.59
CA THR A 525 10.63 -3.51 15.42
C THR A 525 10.25 -2.06 15.75
N GLY A 526 10.25 -1.67 17.04
CA GLY A 526 9.89 -0.33 17.49
C GLY A 526 10.96 0.74 17.22
N GLU A 527 10.62 1.98 17.56
CA GLU A 527 11.55 3.11 17.68
C GLU A 527 12.31 3.03 18.99
N GLY A 528 13.55 3.50 19.01
CA GLY A 528 14.32 3.50 20.24
C GLY A 528 15.54 4.39 20.19
N THR A 529 16.51 4.06 21.03
CA THR A 529 17.80 4.76 21.05
C THR A 529 18.82 3.95 20.28
N LEU A 530 19.62 4.58 19.43
CA LEU A 530 20.62 3.89 18.63
C LEU A 530 21.77 3.39 19.49
N SER A 531 22.20 2.17 19.20
CA SER A 531 23.42 1.55 19.72
C SER A 531 24.24 0.97 18.57
N ASN A 532 25.52 0.70 18.81
CA ASN A 532 26.42 0.11 17.80
C ASN A 532 26.40 0.83 16.44
N SER A 533 26.15 2.15 16.44
CA SER A 533 25.85 2.94 15.24
C SER A 533 26.84 4.09 15.03
N GLY A 534 28.11 3.86 15.39
CA GLY A 534 29.17 4.86 15.27
C GLY A 534 28.83 6.17 15.98
N GLU A 535 28.99 7.29 15.28
CA GLU A 535 28.69 8.65 15.79
C GLU A 535 27.20 8.90 16.08
N PHE A 536 26.30 8.04 15.61
CA PHE A 536 24.85 8.15 15.83
C PHE A 536 24.38 7.41 17.08
N THR A 537 25.28 6.72 17.78
CA THR A 537 24.97 6.05 19.05
C THR A 537 24.42 7.07 20.06
N ARG A 538 23.39 6.68 20.82
CA ARG A 538 22.58 7.53 21.73
C ARG A 538 21.60 8.51 21.07
N LEU A 539 21.50 8.59 19.74
CA LEU A 539 20.42 9.32 19.10
C LEU A 539 19.11 8.54 19.15
N GLU A 540 17.98 9.24 19.16
CA GLU A 540 16.66 8.62 19.00
C GLU A 540 16.43 8.25 17.52
N SER A 541 15.75 7.12 17.27
CA SER A 541 15.47 6.58 15.93
C SER A 541 15.02 7.63 14.92
N GLU A 542 13.99 8.43 15.25
CA GLU A 542 13.44 9.42 14.31
C GLU A 542 14.43 10.51 13.93
N GLU A 543 15.24 10.98 14.88
CA GLU A 543 16.28 11.96 14.60
C GLU A 543 17.41 11.35 13.76
N ALA A 544 17.77 10.10 14.06
CA ALA A 544 18.84 9.38 13.39
C ALA A 544 18.52 9.08 11.91
N LYS A 545 17.24 8.81 11.57
CA LYS A 545 16.82 8.50 10.19
C LYS A 545 17.38 9.49 9.18
N LYS A 546 17.19 10.79 9.42
CA LYS A 546 17.67 11.85 8.52
C LYS A 546 19.19 11.98 8.56
N LYS A 547 19.79 12.01 9.76
CA LYS A 547 21.23 12.20 9.95
C LYS A 547 22.07 11.10 9.30
N ILE A 548 21.68 9.84 9.51
CA ILE A 548 22.35 8.68 8.89
C ILE A 548 22.22 8.74 7.37
N THR A 549 21.02 9.02 6.86
CA THR A 549 20.77 9.12 5.42
C THR A 549 21.68 10.17 4.77
N GLU A 550 21.78 11.36 5.37
CA GLU A 550 22.66 12.43 4.88
C GLU A 550 24.14 12.03 4.94
N ALA A 551 24.59 11.41 6.03
CA ALA A 551 25.98 11.02 6.22
C ALA A 551 26.46 9.95 5.22
N VAL A 552 25.57 9.07 4.76
CA VAL A 552 25.89 8.06 3.75
C VAL A 552 25.63 8.52 2.31
N GLY A 553 25.25 9.79 2.10
CA GLY A 553 24.92 10.33 0.79
C GLY A 553 23.60 9.81 0.20
N GLY A 554 22.72 9.27 1.05
CA GLY A 554 21.37 8.86 0.68
C GLY A 554 20.41 10.05 0.55
N ARG A 555 19.15 9.75 0.20
CA ARG A 555 18.10 10.76 0.01
C ARG A 555 16.81 10.35 0.69
N MET A 556 16.31 11.18 1.61
CA MET A 556 14.96 11.03 2.14
C MET A 556 13.93 11.19 1.01
N THR A 557 13.00 10.24 0.89
CA THR A 557 11.97 10.23 -0.15
C THR A 557 10.71 9.54 0.35
N ALA A 558 9.61 9.74 -0.36
CA ALA A 558 8.40 8.93 -0.21
C ALA A 558 8.34 7.90 -1.34
N THR A 559 7.83 6.71 -1.05
CA THR A 559 7.41 5.71 -2.03
C THR A 559 5.93 5.39 -1.83
N TYR A 560 5.35 4.71 -2.82
CA TYR A 560 3.93 4.37 -2.83
C TYR A 560 3.71 2.90 -3.19
N LYS A 561 2.64 2.32 -2.66
CA LYS A 561 2.16 0.99 -3.07
C LYS A 561 1.44 1.05 -4.41
N ILE A 562 0.69 2.13 -4.67
CA ILE A 562 0.02 2.33 -5.97
C ILE A 562 1.05 2.38 -7.09
N ARG A 563 0.73 1.71 -8.20
CA ARG A 563 1.53 1.72 -9.43
C ARG A 563 0.85 2.57 -10.50
N ASP A 564 1.61 2.93 -11.52
CA ASP A 564 1.03 3.58 -12.69
C ASP A 564 0.03 2.65 -13.40
N TRP A 565 -1.00 3.25 -13.97
CA TRP A 565 -2.22 2.56 -14.35
C TRP A 565 -2.12 2.00 -15.78
N VAL A 566 -2.05 0.67 -15.91
CA VAL A 566 -2.03 -0.02 -17.22
C VAL A 566 -3.35 0.23 -17.95
N PHE A 567 -3.28 1.01 -19.03
CA PHE A 567 -4.43 1.62 -19.66
C PHE A 567 -4.86 0.90 -20.95
N SER A 568 -3.93 0.50 -21.82
CA SER A 568 -4.30 -0.17 -23.07
C SER A 568 -4.93 -1.56 -22.88
N ARG A 569 -5.79 -1.97 -23.82
CA ARG A 569 -6.42 -3.29 -23.90
C ARG A 569 -6.29 -3.86 -25.32
N GLN A 570 -6.03 -5.17 -25.41
CA GLN A 570 -5.86 -5.89 -26.69
C GLN A 570 -7.21 -6.38 -27.22
N ARG A 571 -8.19 -5.48 -27.26
CA ARG A 571 -9.61 -5.79 -27.51
C ARG A 571 -10.17 -4.85 -28.58
N TYR A 572 -11.22 -5.30 -29.26
CA TYR A 572 -11.88 -4.52 -30.29
C TYR A 572 -12.83 -3.49 -29.69
N TRP A 573 -13.68 -3.89 -28.75
CA TRP A 573 -14.75 -3.05 -28.25
C TRP A 573 -14.30 -2.06 -27.15
N GLY A 574 -13.60 -1.01 -27.57
CA GLY A 574 -13.17 0.10 -26.72
C GLY A 574 -12.84 1.34 -27.55
N GLU A 575 -12.55 2.45 -26.87
CA GLU A 575 -12.16 3.69 -27.54
C GLU A 575 -10.79 3.52 -28.21
N PRO A 576 -10.63 3.82 -29.52
CA PRO A 576 -9.31 3.79 -30.15
C PRO A 576 -8.35 4.80 -29.51
N ILE A 577 -7.12 4.37 -29.21
CA ILE A 577 -6.08 5.27 -28.71
C ILE A 577 -5.62 6.19 -29.85
N PRO A 578 -5.65 7.53 -29.70
CA PRO A 578 -5.40 8.48 -30.79
C PRO A 578 -3.91 8.71 -31.04
N ILE A 579 -3.15 7.63 -31.21
CA ILE A 579 -1.71 7.63 -31.50
C ILE A 579 -1.43 6.92 -32.83
N VAL A 580 -0.41 7.39 -33.54
CA VAL A 580 0.13 6.81 -34.76
C VAL A 580 1.62 6.52 -34.55
N HIS A 581 2.04 5.29 -34.83
CA HIS A 581 3.42 4.81 -34.78
C HIS A 581 4.12 5.02 -36.12
N CYS A 582 5.13 5.89 -36.13
CA CYS A 582 5.97 6.19 -37.27
C CYS A 582 7.40 5.67 -37.03
N LEU A 583 8.01 5.05 -38.04
CA LEU A 583 9.40 4.57 -37.94
C LEU A 583 10.42 5.71 -37.72
N LYS A 584 10.09 6.93 -38.19
CA LYS A 584 10.95 8.11 -38.05
C LYS A 584 10.68 8.89 -36.77
N ASP A 585 9.41 9.17 -36.49
CA ASP A 585 9.01 10.11 -35.43
C ASP A 585 8.51 9.41 -34.14
N GLY A 586 8.48 8.07 -34.11
CA GLY A 586 8.01 7.29 -32.97
C GLY A 586 6.49 7.34 -32.79
N ALA A 587 6.03 7.39 -31.53
CA ALA A 587 4.63 7.54 -31.18
C ALA A 587 4.18 9.00 -31.33
N VAL A 588 3.26 9.27 -32.26
CA VAL A 588 2.80 10.61 -32.63
C VAL A 588 1.31 10.76 -32.36
N ALA A 589 0.93 11.85 -31.68
CA ALA A 589 -0.47 12.21 -31.45
C ALA A 589 -1.22 12.48 -32.76
N VAL A 590 -2.43 11.92 -32.88
CA VAL A 590 -3.39 12.34 -33.92
C VAL A 590 -3.76 13.82 -33.67
N PRO A 591 -3.83 14.68 -34.70
CA PRO A 591 -4.25 16.06 -34.52
C PRO A 591 -5.67 16.16 -33.94
N GLU A 592 -5.91 17.11 -33.03
CA GLU A 592 -7.21 17.23 -32.32
C GLU A 592 -8.39 17.46 -33.27
N LYS A 593 -8.16 18.16 -34.39
CA LYS A 593 -9.15 18.38 -35.45
C LYS A 593 -9.57 17.10 -36.18
N ASP A 594 -8.76 16.04 -36.11
CA ASP A 594 -8.99 14.76 -36.77
C ASP A 594 -9.62 13.74 -35.79
N LEU A 595 -9.98 14.18 -34.57
CA LEU A 595 -10.77 13.39 -33.63
C LEU A 595 -12.27 13.48 -33.97
N PRO A 596 -13.04 12.40 -33.74
CA PRO A 596 -12.61 11.12 -33.19
C PRO A 596 -11.92 10.20 -34.20
N VAL A 597 -10.94 9.41 -33.73
CA VAL A 597 -10.53 8.20 -34.44
C VAL A 597 -11.64 7.18 -34.28
N LEU A 598 -12.39 6.93 -35.36
CA LEU A 598 -13.53 6.01 -35.35
C LEU A 598 -13.09 4.56 -35.20
N LEU A 599 -13.80 3.81 -34.36
CA LEU A 599 -13.68 2.35 -34.33
C LEU A 599 -14.25 1.77 -35.64
N PRO A 600 -13.51 0.93 -36.39
CA PRO A 600 -13.96 0.42 -37.68
C PRO A 600 -15.05 -0.62 -37.48
N GLU A 601 -16.06 -0.66 -38.37
CA GLU A 601 -17.00 -1.77 -38.39
C GLU A 601 -16.35 -3.01 -38.99
N VAL A 602 -16.50 -4.16 -38.32
CA VAL A 602 -15.89 -5.43 -38.73
C VAL A 602 -16.88 -6.59 -38.61
N GLU A 603 -16.69 -7.61 -39.46
CA GLU A 603 -17.44 -8.86 -39.35
C GLU A 603 -16.92 -9.76 -38.22
N SER A 604 -15.60 -9.75 -37.98
CA SER A 604 -14.94 -10.53 -36.93
C SER A 604 -14.14 -9.61 -36.01
N TYR A 605 -14.40 -9.74 -34.72
CA TYR A 605 -13.81 -8.93 -33.65
C TYR A 605 -13.31 -9.78 -32.48
N GLU A 606 -13.34 -11.11 -32.61
CA GLU A 606 -12.88 -12.01 -31.57
C GLU A 606 -11.35 -11.90 -31.40
N PRO A 607 -10.83 -12.00 -30.17
CA PRO A 607 -9.39 -11.97 -29.96
C PRO A 607 -8.70 -13.12 -30.72
N SER A 608 -7.63 -12.79 -31.44
CA SER A 608 -6.89 -13.71 -32.31
C SER A 608 -6.04 -14.74 -31.56
N GLY A 609 -5.89 -14.60 -30.24
CA GLY A 609 -4.98 -15.41 -29.41
C GLY A 609 -3.50 -15.04 -29.55
N THR A 610 -3.12 -14.17 -30.49
CA THR A 610 -1.71 -13.74 -30.68
C THR A 610 -1.24 -12.80 -29.57
N GLY A 611 -2.17 -12.17 -28.87
CA GLY A 611 -1.90 -11.10 -27.91
C GLY A 611 -1.91 -9.71 -28.55
N GLU A 612 -2.19 -9.60 -29.84
CA GLU A 612 -2.50 -8.34 -30.50
C GLU A 612 -4.00 -8.07 -30.50
N SER A 613 -4.39 -6.80 -30.56
CA SER A 613 -5.79 -6.41 -30.73
C SER A 613 -6.35 -6.92 -32.08
N PRO A 614 -7.64 -7.28 -32.17
CA PRO A 614 -8.30 -7.59 -33.44
C PRO A 614 -8.09 -6.50 -34.51
N LEU A 615 -7.98 -5.24 -34.08
CA LEU A 615 -7.76 -4.08 -34.95
C LEU A 615 -6.45 -4.16 -35.76
N ALA A 616 -5.45 -4.92 -35.29
CA ALA A 616 -4.16 -5.07 -35.96
C ALA A 616 -4.26 -5.75 -37.33
N THR A 617 -5.31 -6.53 -37.56
CA THR A 617 -5.51 -7.28 -38.81
C THR A 617 -6.25 -6.46 -39.89
N ILE A 618 -6.78 -5.28 -39.53
CA ILE A 618 -7.60 -4.44 -40.42
C ILE A 618 -6.68 -3.48 -41.17
N SER A 619 -6.06 -3.97 -42.24
CA SER A 619 -5.03 -3.23 -43.00
C SER A 619 -5.48 -1.84 -43.47
N ASP A 620 -6.73 -1.68 -43.89
CA ASP A 620 -7.27 -0.41 -44.39
C ASP A 620 -7.49 0.63 -43.29
N TRP A 621 -7.65 0.20 -42.04
CA TRP A 621 -7.81 1.08 -40.89
C TRP A 621 -6.47 1.38 -40.21
N VAL A 622 -5.63 0.35 -40.01
CA VAL A 622 -4.37 0.47 -39.27
C VAL A 622 -3.32 1.25 -40.06
N ASN A 623 -3.23 1.09 -41.37
CA ASN A 623 -2.25 1.81 -42.18
C ASN A 623 -2.70 3.25 -42.41
N THR A 624 -1.84 4.20 -42.06
CA THR A 624 -2.10 5.64 -42.19
C THR A 624 -0.81 6.39 -42.50
N THR A 625 -0.88 7.72 -42.50
CA THR A 625 0.29 8.59 -42.63
C THR A 625 0.64 9.24 -41.29
N CYS A 626 1.93 9.49 -41.06
CA CYS A 626 2.39 10.21 -39.90
C CYS A 626 1.97 11.67 -40.00
N PRO A 627 1.26 12.24 -39.01
CA PRO A 627 0.85 13.65 -39.06
C PRO A 627 2.03 14.63 -38.92
N THR A 628 3.21 14.16 -38.49
CA THR A 628 4.43 14.98 -38.35
C THR A 628 5.24 15.01 -39.65
N CYS A 629 5.69 13.86 -40.17
CA CYS A 629 6.55 13.81 -41.36
C CYS A 629 5.84 13.45 -42.68
N GLY A 630 4.56 13.05 -42.65
CA GLY A 630 3.81 12.59 -43.82
C GLY A 630 4.18 11.18 -44.33
N GLY A 631 5.17 10.52 -43.73
CA GLY A 631 5.59 9.17 -44.12
C GLY A 631 4.60 8.07 -43.71
N PRO A 632 4.80 6.82 -44.16
CA PRO A 632 3.97 5.68 -43.76
C PRO A 632 4.00 5.47 -42.24
N ALA A 633 2.84 5.18 -41.66
CA ALA A 633 2.69 4.95 -40.24
C ALA A 633 1.54 3.99 -39.94
N LYS A 634 1.45 3.51 -38.69
CA LYS A 634 0.39 2.61 -38.24
C LYS A 634 -0.35 3.20 -37.05
N ARG A 635 -1.68 3.14 -37.03
CA ARG A 635 -2.47 3.52 -35.85
C ARG A 635 -2.15 2.59 -34.68
N GLU A 636 -2.24 3.11 -33.47
CA GLU A 636 -2.31 2.28 -32.28
C GLU A 636 -3.55 1.37 -32.38
N THR A 637 -3.33 0.07 -32.18
CA THR A 637 -4.37 -0.95 -32.34
C THR A 637 -5.01 -1.33 -31.02
N ASN A 638 -4.35 -1.04 -29.91
CA ASN A 638 -4.96 -1.20 -28.61
C ASN A 638 -6.05 -0.16 -28.38
N THR A 639 -7.09 -0.56 -27.66
CA THR A 639 -8.17 0.32 -27.22
C THR A 639 -7.97 0.74 -25.77
N MET A 640 -8.67 1.79 -25.35
CA MET A 640 -8.73 2.19 -23.95
C MET A 640 -9.60 1.22 -23.14
N PRO A 641 -9.42 1.14 -21.80
CA PRO A 641 -10.27 0.31 -20.97
C PRO A 641 -11.61 1.00 -20.77
N GLN A 642 -12.63 0.23 -20.39
CA GLN A 642 -13.98 0.71 -20.04
C GLN A 642 -13.96 1.95 -19.12
N TRP A 643 -13.03 1.98 -18.16
CA TRP A 643 -12.88 3.08 -17.21
C TRP A 643 -12.45 4.42 -17.82
N ALA A 644 -11.95 4.44 -19.06
CA ALA A 644 -11.62 5.68 -19.75
C ALA A 644 -12.84 6.56 -19.95
N GLY A 645 -13.96 5.98 -20.40
CA GLY A 645 -15.23 6.69 -20.54
C GLY A 645 -15.87 7.05 -19.19
N SER A 646 -15.75 6.19 -18.17
CA SER A 646 -16.42 6.38 -16.88
C SER A 646 -15.64 7.18 -15.83
N SER A 647 -14.42 7.61 -16.11
CA SER A 647 -13.65 8.46 -15.18
C SER A 647 -14.06 9.95 -15.20
N TRP A 648 -14.90 10.38 -16.14
CA TRP A 648 -15.26 11.79 -16.33
C TRP A 648 -16.73 12.03 -16.75
N TYR A 649 -17.53 10.98 -16.90
CA TYR A 649 -18.93 11.04 -17.37
C TYR A 649 -19.83 12.01 -16.57
N TYR A 650 -19.57 12.12 -15.26
CA TYR A 650 -20.26 13.04 -14.36
C TYR A 650 -20.06 14.51 -14.74
N LEU A 651 -18.94 14.87 -15.38
CA LEU A 651 -18.75 16.18 -15.96
C LEU A 651 -19.60 16.31 -17.23
N ARG A 652 -19.55 15.31 -18.11
CA ARG A 652 -20.23 15.39 -19.42
C ARG A 652 -21.73 15.56 -19.32
N PHE A 653 -22.36 14.99 -18.30
CA PHE A 653 -23.79 15.21 -18.04
C PHE A 653 -24.16 16.68 -17.85
N MET A 654 -23.22 17.55 -17.47
CA MET A 654 -23.45 19.00 -17.35
C MET A 654 -23.58 19.68 -18.71
N ASP A 655 -23.02 19.11 -19.78
CA ASP A 655 -23.03 19.70 -21.12
C ASP A 655 -22.88 18.63 -22.23
N PRO A 656 -23.84 17.71 -22.37
CA PRO A 656 -23.65 16.47 -23.12
C PRO A 656 -23.61 16.68 -24.64
N HIS A 657 -24.10 17.82 -25.13
CA HIS A 657 -24.24 18.14 -26.55
C HIS A 657 -23.18 19.11 -27.08
N ASN A 658 -22.21 19.51 -26.26
CA ASN A 658 -21.16 20.45 -26.67
C ASN A 658 -20.09 19.77 -27.52
N ASP A 659 -19.94 20.21 -28.76
CA ASP A 659 -19.00 19.69 -29.76
C ASP A 659 -17.67 20.47 -29.81
N ALA A 660 -17.61 21.63 -29.17
CA ALA A 660 -16.47 22.54 -29.10
C ALA A 660 -15.63 22.38 -27.83
N ALA A 661 -16.22 21.89 -26.73
CA ALA A 661 -15.54 21.64 -25.47
C ALA A 661 -16.07 20.39 -24.75
N LEU A 662 -15.25 19.83 -23.85
CA LEU A 662 -15.61 18.72 -22.98
C LEU A 662 -16.83 19.06 -22.09
N VAL A 663 -16.78 20.23 -21.45
CA VAL A 663 -17.87 20.90 -20.70
C VAL A 663 -17.60 22.41 -20.76
N ALA A 664 -18.64 23.23 -20.92
CA ALA A 664 -18.52 24.70 -20.84
C ALA A 664 -18.12 25.17 -19.41
N PRO A 665 -17.31 26.25 -19.27
CA PRO A 665 -16.85 26.76 -17.97
C PRO A 665 -17.94 27.22 -17.00
#